data_AF-A0A1F9MWR6-F1
#
_entry.id   AF-A0A1F9MWR6-F1
#
_cell.length_a   1.000
_cell.length_b   1.000
_cell.length_c   1.000
_cell.angle_alpha   90.00
_cell.angle_beta   90.00
_cell.angle_gamma   90.00
#
_symmetry.space_group_name_H-M   'P 1'
#
loop_
_entity.id
_entity.type
_entity.pdbx_description
1 polymer ?
#
loop_
_entity_poly.entity_id
_entity_poly.type
_entity_poly.pdbx_seq_one_letter_code
_entity_poly.pdbx_strand_id
1 'polypeptide(L)'
;MFDSSRIILVASSVGVACASAPRLPWSGPKEAEPVVHAEVTTENAYDRIHSRALVRRVLVPTRANLDFAAHHANVTVLDPEPEGLSPSSGQVPEEPFGALIDRESLCASLGRTSLTDAEKRRPLVFSALVDRIAKWNYKLAGGLEDLRAAIRSESWGAGGGPHIVRQQGALAYVHWAEDETVELWVEIEMQPWMRDFSDMPDADQDGFPEIYGRAGAGLISPEVFAYIRDEYSKKRLAGEELQVWANELTSYWYPSYNTDLVPVTSAWPDGSTDPGVVALLHGRTWQQPSVVIVGKPLGEPIYTVLLIDGADGDTGDRAKSGKARSGAKVAGSRVVTAMPNPQRLQVEAELGEHGGSWDAWAKEVATFHRKVAAALNKRDVALKALAGRGDHLFFRASLQQMIGGDLTAQPPGKNPLPVIVEMRDALAAKGIDFLFVPVPPKSAIYPEELGGPELIGKIVNPFERKLVLELGALGVEVVDLLPLFLEERGREADQELYLSQDTHWTDRGLQIAAKAIGQRVEKYPWYPDVAAKIAYKVVAKSFTEEGDLPSRMSPKERRKYVPMQLVGSQVQLPDGTPYDDDPDSPIVILGDSFTGVYQRTFCRNAGISAHIAKNLGTPVDLVMSYGGGPNVRLKLMRQADALEDKRLVIWVMAARDLYNYWEDWKLLIK
;
A
#
# COMPACT_ATOMS: atom_id res chain seq x y z
N MET A 1 3.92 -14.02 85.11
CA MET A 1 2.57 -14.51 85.50
C MET A 1 1.79 -14.58 84.19
N PHE A 2 1.48 -15.79 83.70
CA PHE A 2 1.01 -16.12 82.33
C PHE A 2 2.03 -15.75 81.22
N ASP A 3 2.62 -16.62 80.39
CA ASP A 3 2.39 -17.99 79.86
C ASP A 3 1.67 -18.06 78.49
N SER A 4 2.31 -18.78 77.56
CA SER A 4 1.87 -19.40 76.30
C SER A 4 1.05 -18.56 75.28
N SER A 5 1.44 -18.53 73.99
CA SER A 5 1.29 -19.73 73.14
C SER A 5 2.22 -19.76 71.91
N ARG A 6 2.50 -20.98 71.44
CA ARG A 6 3.25 -21.28 70.20
C ARG A 6 2.41 -21.03 68.95
N ILE A 7 3.02 -20.51 67.89
CA ILE A 7 2.52 -20.68 66.51
C ILE A 7 3.49 -21.62 65.77
N ILE A 8 2.94 -22.68 65.19
CA ILE A 8 3.68 -23.66 64.38
C ILE A 8 3.75 -23.12 62.95
N LEU A 9 4.95 -22.86 62.46
CA LEU A 9 5.16 -22.56 61.04
C LEU A 9 5.24 -23.88 60.26
N VAL A 10 4.19 -24.23 59.54
CA VAL A 10 4.21 -25.37 58.60
C VAL A 10 4.94 -24.92 57.33
N ALA A 11 6.14 -25.45 57.12
CA ALA A 11 6.88 -25.23 55.88
C ALA A 11 6.29 -26.10 54.75
N SER A 12 5.28 -25.57 54.05
CA SER A 12 4.77 -26.18 52.82
C SER A 12 5.78 -25.99 51.69
N SER A 13 6.62 -26.99 51.46
CA SER A 13 7.50 -27.04 50.29
C SER A 13 6.66 -27.24 49.02
N VAL A 14 6.18 -26.15 48.43
CA VAL A 14 5.64 -26.15 47.07
C VAL A 14 6.82 -26.39 46.14
N GLY A 15 7.00 -27.65 45.75
CA GLY A 15 7.88 -27.98 44.62
C GLY A 15 7.32 -27.29 43.39
N VAL A 16 8.05 -26.29 42.88
CA VAL A 16 7.80 -25.75 41.55
C VAL A 16 8.17 -26.87 40.57
N ALA A 17 7.18 -27.66 40.19
CA ALA A 17 7.29 -28.52 39.05
C ALA A 17 7.49 -27.60 37.84
N CYS A 18 8.71 -27.56 37.31
CA CYS A 18 8.94 -27.04 35.97
C CYS A 18 8.10 -27.88 35.02
N ALA A 19 6.93 -27.38 34.63
CA ALA A 19 6.16 -27.97 33.55
C ALA A 19 7.05 -27.96 32.32
N SER A 20 7.46 -29.15 31.88
CA SER A 20 8.18 -29.31 30.61
C SER A 20 7.31 -28.71 29.49
N ALA A 21 7.94 -27.97 28.58
CA ALA A 21 7.26 -27.51 27.37
C ALA A 21 6.53 -28.69 26.70
N PRO A 22 5.30 -28.49 26.20
CA PRO A 22 4.54 -29.56 25.59
C PRO A 22 5.24 -30.01 24.31
N ARG A 23 5.66 -31.28 24.29
CA ARG A 23 6.20 -31.91 23.09
C ARG A 23 5.09 -32.03 22.06
N LEU A 24 5.21 -31.28 20.97
CA LEU A 24 4.40 -31.49 19.78
C LEU A 24 4.60 -32.92 19.25
N PRO A 25 3.57 -33.53 18.63
CA PRO A 25 3.69 -34.88 18.08
C PRO A 25 4.58 -34.95 16.82
N TRP A 26 4.90 -33.80 16.21
CA TRP A 26 5.66 -33.70 14.97
C TRP A 26 7.14 -33.40 15.25
N SER A 27 7.97 -34.45 15.25
CA SER A 27 9.43 -34.31 15.41
C SER A 27 10.13 -34.03 14.08
N GLY A 28 11.01 -33.02 14.11
CA GLY A 28 11.77 -32.54 12.95
C GLY A 28 12.82 -33.49 12.39
N PRO A 29 13.32 -33.20 11.17
CA PRO A 29 14.47 -33.89 10.59
C PRO A 29 15.75 -33.59 11.40
N LYS A 30 16.79 -34.41 11.20
CA LYS A 30 18.11 -34.20 11.83
C LYS A 30 19.06 -33.34 11.00
N GLU A 31 18.74 -33.16 9.73
CA GLU A 31 19.54 -32.46 8.73
C GLU A 31 18.61 -31.43 8.07
N ALA A 32 19.19 -30.30 7.61
CA ALA A 32 18.42 -29.24 6.97
C ALA A 32 17.91 -29.68 5.58
N GLU A 33 16.64 -29.40 5.29
CA GLU A 33 15.98 -29.56 4.00
C GLU A 33 15.67 -28.17 3.40
N PRO A 34 16.68 -27.43 2.88
CA PRO A 34 16.49 -26.04 2.44
C PRO A 34 15.47 -25.93 1.30
N VAL A 35 14.64 -24.89 1.31
CA VAL A 35 13.68 -24.60 0.24
C VAL A 35 14.40 -24.24 -1.06
N VAL A 36 14.46 -25.19 -2.00
CA VAL A 36 15.08 -25.01 -3.34
C VAL A 36 14.00 -24.77 -4.39
N HIS A 37 13.95 -23.57 -4.96
CA HIS A 37 13.05 -23.26 -6.08
C HIS A 37 13.72 -23.49 -7.45
N ALA A 38 13.03 -24.14 -8.38
CA ALA A 38 13.59 -24.55 -9.68
C ALA A 38 13.92 -23.39 -10.63
N GLU A 39 13.23 -22.26 -10.48
CA GLU A 39 13.28 -21.11 -11.40
C GLU A 39 13.55 -19.76 -10.70
N VAL A 40 13.88 -19.79 -9.40
CA VAL A 40 14.16 -18.60 -8.58
C VAL A 40 15.34 -18.87 -7.66
N THR A 41 16.31 -17.96 -7.59
CA THR A 41 17.52 -18.10 -6.76
C THR A 41 17.84 -16.80 -6.01
N THR A 42 18.56 -16.90 -4.89
CA THR A 42 19.09 -15.73 -4.16
C THR A 42 20.51 -15.43 -4.63
N GLU A 43 20.79 -14.17 -4.96
CA GLU A 43 22.05 -13.74 -5.59
C GLU A 43 23.01 -13.05 -4.60
N ASN A 44 22.53 -12.72 -3.40
CA ASN A 44 23.33 -12.22 -2.29
C ASN A 44 23.35 -13.21 -1.11
N ALA A 45 24.36 -13.09 -0.25
CA ALA A 45 24.26 -13.65 1.10
C ALA A 45 23.12 -12.93 1.81
N TYR A 46 22.20 -13.69 2.40
CA TYR A 46 20.95 -13.19 2.91
C TYR A 46 20.57 -13.94 4.19
N ASP A 47 20.11 -13.15 5.16
CA ASP A 47 19.59 -13.53 6.46
C ASP A 47 18.24 -12.81 6.61
N ARG A 48 17.18 -13.57 6.86
CA ARG A 48 15.79 -13.12 6.85
C ARG A 48 15.44 -12.09 7.92
N ILE A 49 16.22 -12.01 9.00
CA ILE A 49 15.97 -11.12 10.14
C ILE A 49 16.87 -9.89 10.06
N HIS A 50 18.13 -10.07 9.66
CA HIS A 50 19.19 -9.05 9.77
C HIS A 50 19.52 -8.34 8.44
N SER A 51 19.11 -8.87 7.29
CA SER A 51 19.43 -8.27 5.99
C SER A 51 18.53 -7.10 5.64
N ARG A 52 19.08 -6.11 4.95
CA ARG A 52 18.33 -4.96 4.40
C ARG A 52 18.21 -4.96 2.88
N ALA A 53 18.63 -6.04 2.22
CA ALA A 53 18.50 -6.23 0.77
C ALA A 53 18.32 -7.71 0.44
N LEU A 54 17.25 -8.03 -0.29
CA LEU A 54 17.01 -9.32 -0.92
C LEU A 54 17.16 -9.16 -2.44
N VAL A 55 18.15 -9.84 -3.03
CA VAL A 55 18.36 -9.89 -4.48
C VAL A 55 18.01 -11.30 -4.98
N ARG A 56 17.00 -11.40 -5.84
CA ARG A 56 16.57 -12.68 -6.43
C ARG A 56 16.69 -12.64 -7.94
N ARG A 57 17.13 -13.75 -8.55
CA ARG A 57 16.99 -13.99 -10.00
C ARG A 57 15.78 -14.86 -10.28
N VAL A 58 15.02 -14.52 -11.31
CA VAL A 58 13.84 -15.24 -11.80
C VAL A 58 14.11 -15.68 -13.24
N LEU A 59 14.25 -16.99 -13.47
CA LEU A 59 14.55 -17.57 -14.79
C LEU A 59 13.33 -17.61 -15.72
N VAL A 60 12.13 -17.69 -15.12
CA VAL A 60 10.86 -17.78 -15.82
C VAL A 60 9.87 -16.85 -15.12
N PRO A 61 9.48 -15.71 -15.72
CA PRO A 61 8.60 -14.73 -15.07
C PRO A 61 7.13 -15.14 -15.11
N THR A 62 6.76 -16.23 -14.44
CA THR A 62 5.35 -16.52 -14.15
C THR A 62 4.88 -15.76 -12.92
N ARG A 63 3.56 -15.57 -12.75
CA ARG A 63 3.02 -14.90 -11.56
C ARG A 63 3.47 -15.62 -10.28
N ALA A 64 3.38 -16.95 -10.26
CA ALA A 64 3.88 -17.78 -9.16
C ALA A 64 5.35 -17.51 -8.80
N ASN A 65 6.25 -17.50 -9.79
CA ASN A 65 7.69 -17.33 -9.56
C ASN A 65 8.05 -15.91 -9.10
N LEU A 66 7.34 -14.90 -9.62
CA LEU A 66 7.52 -13.50 -9.22
C LEU A 66 6.99 -13.26 -7.81
N ASP A 67 5.82 -13.80 -7.47
CA ASP A 67 5.25 -13.74 -6.12
C ASP A 67 6.14 -14.51 -5.13
N PHE A 68 6.73 -15.66 -5.51
CA PHE A 68 7.76 -16.37 -4.71
C PHE A 68 9.02 -15.53 -4.49
N ALA A 69 9.60 -14.97 -5.56
CA ALA A 69 10.79 -14.13 -5.47
C ALA A 69 10.58 -12.86 -4.62
N ALA A 70 9.36 -12.32 -4.62
CA ALA A 70 8.98 -11.19 -3.79
C ALA A 70 8.75 -11.59 -2.33
N HIS A 71 7.92 -12.59 -2.02
CA HIS A 71 7.45 -12.82 -0.65
C HIS A 71 8.29 -13.79 0.18
N HIS A 72 8.79 -14.89 -0.39
CA HIS A 72 9.37 -15.97 0.41
C HIS A 72 10.69 -15.53 1.09
N ALA A 73 10.75 -15.75 2.41
CA ALA A 73 11.81 -15.31 3.31
C ALA A 73 12.13 -13.79 3.26
N ASN A 74 11.21 -12.92 2.78
CA ASN A 74 11.50 -11.49 2.64
C ASN A 74 11.29 -10.72 3.96
N VAL A 75 12.36 -10.12 4.47
CA VAL A 75 12.39 -9.22 5.65
C VAL A 75 11.43 -8.03 5.53
N THR A 76 11.05 -7.64 4.31
CA THR A 76 10.03 -6.60 4.05
C THR A 76 8.65 -6.97 4.62
N VAL A 77 8.31 -8.26 4.67
CA VAL A 77 7.00 -8.77 5.12
C VAL A 77 7.07 -9.46 6.50
N LEU A 78 8.17 -9.28 7.24
CA LEU A 78 8.36 -9.86 8.56
C LEU A 78 7.51 -9.13 9.63
N ASP A 79 6.63 -9.88 10.31
CA ASP A 79 5.88 -9.38 11.46
C ASP A 79 6.78 -9.33 12.72
N PRO A 80 6.90 -8.19 13.43
CA PRO A 80 7.70 -8.08 14.66
C PRO A 80 7.04 -8.77 15.87
N GLU A 81 7.83 -9.12 16.89
CA GLU A 81 7.32 -9.67 18.18
C GLU A 81 6.33 -8.67 18.83
N PRO A 82 5.07 -9.06 19.09
CA PRO A 82 4.10 -8.19 19.74
C PRO A 82 4.50 -7.83 21.18
N GLU A 83 4.21 -6.60 21.61
CA GLU A 83 4.41 -6.20 23.01
C GLU A 83 3.39 -6.87 23.96
N GLY A 84 3.84 -7.21 25.17
CA GLY A 84 2.95 -7.63 26.26
C GLY A 84 2.34 -9.02 26.12
N LEU A 85 2.99 -9.93 25.38
CA LEU A 85 2.57 -11.33 25.25
C LEU A 85 2.42 -12.03 26.61
N SER A 86 1.30 -12.74 26.77
CA SER A 86 1.13 -13.74 27.83
C SER A 86 1.74 -15.08 27.39
N PRO A 87 2.37 -15.86 28.30
CA PRO A 87 2.79 -17.23 28.00
C PRO A 87 1.61 -18.07 27.49
N SER A 88 1.87 -18.96 26.53
CA SER A 88 0.88 -19.92 26.05
C SER A 88 0.81 -21.15 26.96
N SER A 89 -0.28 -21.92 26.84
CA SER A 89 -0.38 -23.26 27.45
C SER A 89 0.24 -24.34 26.58
N GLY A 90 0.65 -24.00 25.35
CA GLY A 90 1.21 -24.90 24.34
C GLY A 90 0.32 -26.09 23.95
N GLN A 91 -1.01 -25.95 24.05
CA GLN A 91 -1.94 -27.06 23.83
C GLN A 91 -2.27 -27.23 22.35
N VAL A 92 -2.00 -28.43 21.82
CA VAL A 92 -2.50 -28.86 20.50
C VAL A 92 -3.99 -29.17 20.63
N PRO A 93 -4.89 -28.49 19.89
CA PRO A 93 -6.32 -28.78 19.92
C PRO A 93 -6.66 -30.12 19.23
N GLU A 94 -7.86 -30.64 19.46
CA GLU A 94 -8.33 -31.88 18.79
C GLU A 94 -8.57 -31.69 17.29
N GLU A 95 -9.00 -30.50 16.87
CA GLU A 95 -9.23 -30.11 15.48
C GLU A 95 -8.36 -28.89 15.13
N PRO A 96 -7.04 -29.06 14.95
CA PRO A 96 -6.15 -27.95 14.59
C PRO A 96 -6.63 -27.29 13.30
N PHE A 97 -6.61 -25.97 13.27
CA PHE A 97 -7.05 -25.17 12.12
C PHE A 97 -8.52 -25.46 11.72
N GLY A 98 -9.37 -25.82 12.71
CA GLY A 98 -10.81 -26.03 12.51
C GLY A 98 -11.13 -27.17 11.53
N ALA A 99 -10.29 -28.21 11.50
CA ALA A 99 -10.38 -29.36 10.59
C ALA A 99 -10.33 -29.02 9.08
N LEU A 100 -9.87 -27.81 8.70
CA LEU A 100 -9.62 -27.45 7.30
C LEU A 100 -8.28 -28.01 6.77
N ILE A 101 -7.46 -28.56 7.65
CA ILE A 101 -6.29 -29.39 7.34
C ILE A 101 -6.54 -30.79 7.86
N ASP A 102 -6.20 -31.80 7.07
CA ASP A 102 -6.24 -33.19 7.47
C ASP A 102 -5.23 -33.45 8.60
N ARG A 103 -5.74 -33.72 9.80
CA ARG A 103 -4.93 -33.90 11.02
C ARG A 103 -3.87 -35.00 10.89
N GLU A 104 -4.18 -36.09 10.18
CA GLU A 104 -3.26 -37.22 10.00
C GLU A 104 -2.17 -36.93 8.95
N SER A 105 -2.34 -35.89 8.15
CA SER A 105 -1.31 -35.42 7.19
C SER A 105 -0.26 -34.51 7.82
N LEU A 106 -0.49 -34.00 9.03
CA LEU A 106 0.41 -33.04 9.68
C LEU A 106 1.78 -33.66 9.95
N CYS A 107 2.82 -33.06 9.38
CA CYS A 107 4.19 -33.57 9.44
C CYS A 107 5.24 -32.45 9.46
N ALA A 108 6.48 -32.84 9.71
CA ALA A 108 7.59 -31.93 10.03
C ALA A 108 8.65 -31.79 8.91
N SER A 109 8.35 -32.28 7.71
CA SER A 109 9.29 -32.27 6.57
C SER A 109 8.54 -32.61 5.27
N LEU A 110 8.92 -31.96 4.18
CA LEU A 110 8.43 -32.26 2.83
C LEU A 110 8.68 -33.72 2.43
N GLY A 111 9.72 -34.37 2.98
CA GLY A 111 10.03 -35.78 2.79
C GLY A 111 8.95 -36.76 3.27
N ARG A 112 7.98 -36.31 4.09
CA ARG A 112 6.84 -37.12 4.56
C ARG A 112 5.53 -36.87 3.80
N THR A 113 5.55 -36.01 2.79
CA THR A 113 4.39 -35.69 1.94
C THR A 113 4.31 -36.63 0.73
N SER A 114 3.17 -36.61 0.01
CA SER A 114 2.99 -37.26 -1.30
C SER A 114 3.73 -36.55 -2.45
N LEU A 115 4.27 -35.35 -2.22
CA LEU A 115 4.84 -34.50 -3.26
C LEU A 115 6.05 -35.15 -3.95
N THR A 116 6.06 -35.07 -5.28
CA THR A 116 7.22 -35.42 -6.09
C THR A 116 8.34 -34.39 -5.94
N ASP A 117 9.59 -34.78 -6.25
CA ASP A 117 10.73 -33.85 -6.23
C ASP A 117 10.60 -32.69 -7.22
N ALA A 118 9.74 -32.82 -8.24
CA ALA A 118 9.41 -31.72 -9.15
C ALA A 118 8.48 -30.69 -8.49
N GLU A 119 7.49 -31.15 -7.73
CA GLU A 119 6.50 -30.31 -7.03
C GLU A 119 7.13 -29.62 -5.82
N LYS A 120 7.96 -30.32 -5.04
CA LYS A 120 8.74 -29.74 -3.92
C LYS A 120 9.62 -28.56 -4.33
N ARG A 121 10.08 -28.53 -5.60
CA ARG A 121 10.91 -27.44 -6.15
C ARG A 121 10.11 -26.33 -6.84
N ARG A 122 8.78 -26.34 -6.73
CA ARG A 122 7.88 -25.30 -7.26
C ARG A 122 6.82 -24.85 -6.24
N PRO A 123 7.21 -24.47 -5.01
CA PRO A 123 6.29 -23.89 -4.04
C PRO A 123 5.65 -22.61 -4.57
N LEU A 124 4.40 -22.41 -4.18
CA LEU A 124 3.61 -21.21 -4.42
C LEU A 124 3.50 -20.45 -3.10
N VAL A 125 3.63 -19.12 -3.10
CA VAL A 125 3.37 -18.33 -1.88
C VAL A 125 1.89 -18.38 -1.58
N PHE A 126 1.51 -18.99 -0.45
CA PHE A 126 0.12 -19.31 -0.16
C PHE A 126 -0.75 -18.06 -0.05
N SER A 127 -0.31 -17.05 0.72
CA SER A 127 -1.04 -15.79 0.90
C SER A 127 -1.29 -15.05 -0.42
N ALA A 128 -0.26 -14.88 -1.25
CA ALA A 128 -0.34 -14.25 -2.57
C ALA A 128 -1.22 -15.06 -3.54
N LEU A 129 -1.16 -16.39 -3.47
CA LEU A 129 -2.03 -17.27 -4.25
C LEU A 129 -3.51 -17.09 -3.88
N VAL A 130 -3.84 -17.06 -2.59
CA VAL A 130 -5.23 -16.82 -2.12
C VAL A 130 -5.73 -15.45 -2.60
N ASP A 131 -4.94 -14.38 -2.42
CA ASP A 131 -5.31 -13.04 -2.89
C ASP A 131 -5.50 -13.00 -4.42
N ARG A 132 -4.68 -13.72 -5.18
CA ARG A 132 -4.80 -13.80 -6.64
C ARG A 132 -6.05 -14.54 -7.09
N ILE A 133 -6.39 -15.66 -6.43
CA ILE A 133 -7.63 -16.40 -6.70
C ILE A 133 -8.85 -15.57 -6.29
N ALA A 134 -8.78 -14.82 -5.18
CA ALA A 134 -9.86 -13.91 -4.76
C ALA A 134 -10.12 -12.79 -5.79
N LYS A 135 -9.07 -12.21 -6.38
CA LYS A 135 -9.18 -11.22 -7.46
C LYS A 135 -9.73 -11.82 -8.77
N TRP A 136 -9.47 -13.10 -9.05
CA TRP A 136 -10.01 -13.80 -10.23
C TRP A 136 -11.46 -14.26 -10.03
N ASN A 137 -11.76 -14.92 -8.91
CA ASN A 137 -13.07 -15.43 -8.56
C ASN A 137 -13.24 -15.54 -7.03
N TYR A 138 -13.72 -14.44 -6.42
CA TYR A 138 -13.97 -14.33 -4.98
C TYR A 138 -14.82 -15.48 -4.39
N LYS A 139 -15.77 -16.05 -5.16
CA LYS A 139 -16.60 -17.16 -4.66
C LYS A 139 -15.81 -18.47 -4.54
N LEU A 140 -14.97 -18.78 -5.54
CA LEU A 140 -14.14 -19.98 -5.52
C LEU A 140 -12.93 -19.85 -4.56
N ALA A 141 -12.52 -18.63 -4.22
CA ALA A 141 -11.50 -18.38 -3.20
C ALA A 141 -11.93 -18.72 -1.77
N GLY A 142 -13.25 -18.87 -1.50
CA GLY A 142 -13.80 -18.96 -0.14
C GLY A 142 -13.15 -20.03 0.74
N GLY A 143 -12.95 -21.25 0.22
CA GLY A 143 -12.30 -22.32 0.99
C GLY A 143 -10.84 -22.04 1.33
N LEU A 144 -10.10 -21.39 0.42
CA LEU A 144 -8.72 -20.96 0.66
C LEU A 144 -8.65 -19.80 1.67
N GLU A 145 -9.61 -18.88 1.64
CA GLU A 145 -9.73 -17.80 2.64
C GLU A 145 -10.09 -18.33 4.02
N ASP A 146 -10.96 -19.34 4.11
CA ASP A 146 -11.29 -20.01 5.36
C ASP A 146 -10.09 -20.75 5.93
N LEU A 147 -9.32 -21.48 5.10
CA LEU A 147 -8.08 -22.12 5.50
C LEU A 147 -7.01 -21.11 5.93
N ARG A 148 -6.81 -20.02 5.16
CA ARG A 148 -5.89 -18.92 5.50
C ARG A 148 -6.24 -18.27 6.85
N ALA A 149 -7.54 -18.04 7.09
CA ALA A 149 -8.02 -17.52 8.36
C ALA A 149 -7.84 -18.51 9.51
N ALA A 150 -8.16 -19.80 9.30
CA ALA A 150 -8.00 -20.84 10.31
C ALA A 150 -6.55 -21.01 10.74
N ILE A 151 -5.61 -21.09 9.78
CA ILE A 151 -4.16 -21.12 10.05
C ILE A 151 -3.75 -19.90 10.90
N ARG A 152 -4.02 -18.68 10.42
CA ARG A 152 -3.59 -17.43 11.08
C ARG A 152 -4.24 -17.18 12.45
N SER A 153 -5.39 -17.81 12.74
CA SER A 153 -6.16 -17.59 13.97
C SER A 153 -6.01 -18.70 15.01
N GLU A 154 -5.33 -19.79 14.67
CA GLU A 154 -5.08 -20.88 15.61
C GLU A 154 -4.28 -20.37 16.82
N SER A 155 -4.82 -20.62 18.01
CA SER A 155 -4.29 -20.04 19.25
C SER A 155 -3.30 -20.96 19.95
N TRP A 156 -3.37 -22.26 19.67
CA TRP A 156 -2.66 -23.30 20.43
C TRP A 156 -2.89 -23.21 21.96
N GLY A 157 -4.11 -22.81 22.35
CA GLY A 157 -4.49 -22.56 23.74
C GLY A 157 -3.89 -21.30 24.38
N ALA A 158 -3.14 -20.48 23.62
CA ALA A 158 -2.59 -19.22 24.10
C ALA A 158 -3.67 -18.15 24.34
N GLY A 159 -3.47 -17.34 25.38
CA GLY A 159 -4.26 -16.13 25.59
C GLY A 159 -3.95 -15.05 24.56
N GLY A 160 -4.86 -14.06 24.44
CA GLY A 160 -4.74 -12.93 23.52
C GLY A 160 -5.78 -12.97 22.38
N GLY A 161 -5.88 -11.88 21.61
CA GLY A 161 -6.87 -11.77 20.54
C GLY A 161 -6.37 -12.32 19.19
N PRO A 162 -7.28 -12.48 18.20
CA PRO A 162 -6.94 -12.94 16.84
C PRO A 162 -6.17 -11.90 16.00
N HIS A 163 -5.71 -10.81 16.62
CA HIS A 163 -4.76 -9.86 16.04
C HIS A 163 -3.30 -10.30 16.26
N ILE A 164 -3.04 -11.19 17.23
CA ILE A 164 -1.71 -11.79 17.44
C ILE A 164 -1.55 -12.93 16.43
N VAL A 165 -0.70 -12.70 15.44
CA VAL A 165 -0.31 -13.67 14.41
C VAL A 165 0.74 -14.58 15.00
N ARG A 166 0.46 -15.86 15.24
CA ARG A 166 1.46 -16.81 15.78
C ARG A 166 2.11 -17.64 14.68
N GLN A 167 1.46 -17.69 13.53
CA GLN A 167 1.77 -18.52 12.38
C GLN A 167 1.12 -17.97 11.10
N GLN A 168 1.56 -18.47 9.97
CA GLN A 168 0.97 -18.22 8.66
C GLN A 168 1.13 -19.43 7.74
N GLY A 169 0.24 -19.58 6.76
CA GLY A 169 0.56 -20.41 5.61
C GLY A 169 1.57 -19.66 4.74
N ALA A 170 2.82 -20.10 4.74
CA ALA A 170 3.91 -19.43 4.01
C ALA A 170 3.92 -19.89 2.55
N LEU A 171 4.16 -21.18 2.33
CA LEU A 171 4.16 -21.82 1.02
C LEU A 171 3.03 -22.84 0.87
N ALA A 172 2.70 -23.14 -0.38
CA ALA A 172 1.76 -24.17 -0.77
C ALA A 172 2.27 -24.94 -1.99
N TYR A 173 1.98 -26.23 -2.03
CA TYR A 173 2.48 -27.17 -3.02
C TYR A 173 1.28 -27.94 -3.58
N VAL A 174 1.20 -28.10 -4.90
CA VAL A 174 0.13 -28.88 -5.54
C VAL A 174 0.68 -30.24 -5.93
N HIS A 175 0.02 -31.30 -5.46
CA HIS A 175 0.29 -32.67 -5.91
C HIS A 175 -0.71 -33.06 -7.00
N TRP A 176 -0.22 -33.60 -8.12
CA TRP A 176 -1.04 -34.14 -9.21
C TRP A 176 -0.83 -35.66 -9.29
N ALA A 177 -1.72 -36.43 -8.66
CA ALA A 177 -1.63 -37.89 -8.64
C ALA A 177 -2.00 -38.52 -10.00
N GLU A 178 -1.50 -39.73 -10.25
CA GLU A 178 -1.77 -40.49 -11.48
C GLU A 178 -3.25 -40.89 -11.63
N ASP A 179 -4.01 -40.92 -10.54
CA ASP A 179 -5.45 -41.25 -10.50
C ASP A 179 -6.37 -40.02 -10.67
N GLU A 180 -5.81 -38.91 -11.16
CA GLU A 180 -6.44 -37.59 -11.31
C GLU A 180 -6.80 -36.87 -9.99
N THR A 181 -6.43 -37.43 -8.82
CA THR A 181 -6.55 -36.71 -7.54
C THR A 181 -5.59 -35.53 -7.51
N VAL A 182 -6.07 -34.37 -7.03
CA VAL A 182 -5.25 -33.17 -6.85
C VAL A 182 -5.29 -32.74 -5.40
N GLU A 183 -4.13 -32.57 -4.78
CA GLU A 183 -3.98 -32.18 -3.39
C GLU A 183 -3.33 -30.80 -3.28
N LEU A 184 -3.72 -30.00 -2.29
CA LEU A 184 -2.94 -28.86 -1.85
C LEU A 184 -2.29 -29.17 -0.50
N TRP A 185 -0.97 -29.13 -0.44
CA TRP A 185 -0.20 -29.13 0.80
C TRP A 185 0.16 -27.69 1.15
N VAL A 186 0.05 -27.33 2.43
CA VAL A 186 0.39 -26.00 2.95
C VAL A 186 1.48 -26.15 4.01
N GLU A 187 2.49 -25.32 3.88
CA GLU A 187 3.56 -25.11 4.85
C GLU A 187 3.12 -24.00 5.81
N ILE A 188 3.06 -24.35 7.08
CA ILE A 188 2.59 -23.51 8.17
C ILE A 188 3.80 -23.10 8.98
N GLU A 189 4.25 -21.89 8.73
CA GLU A 189 5.43 -21.30 9.32
C GLU A 189 5.02 -20.55 10.60
N MET A 190 5.78 -20.76 11.67
CA MET A 190 5.52 -20.24 13.00
C MET A 190 6.42 -19.05 13.30
N GLN A 191 5.92 -18.10 14.07
CA GLN A 191 6.71 -16.93 14.44
C GLN A 191 7.82 -17.31 15.43
N PRO A 192 9.08 -16.85 15.25
CA PRO A 192 10.24 -17.28 16.02
C PRO A 192 10.16 -16.91 17.51
N TRP A 193 9.30 -15.96 17.87
CA TRP A 193 9.04 -15.55 19.24
C TRP A 193 8.06 -16.47 20.00
N MET A 194 7.51 -17.51 19.37
CA MET A 194 6.66 -18.55 20.00
C MET A 194 7.48 -19.54 20.86
N ARG A 195 8.20 -19.02 21.86
CA ARG A 195 9.23 -19.76 22.64
C ARG A 195 8.72 -21.01 23.37
N ASP A 196 7.43 -21.06 23.71
CA ASP A 196 6.80 -22.24 24.32
C ASP A 196 6.76 -23.46 23.39
N PHE A 197 7.02 -23.25 22.09
CA PHE A 197 7.13 -24.26 21.04
C PHE A 197 8.57 -24.39 20.51
N SER A 198 9.56 -24.15 21.36
CA SER A 198 11.00 -24.24 21.01
C SER A 198 11.48 -25.65 20.58
N ASP A 199 10.68 -26.69 20.82
CA ASP A 199 10.88 -28.05 20.29
C ASP A 199 10.26 -28.24 18.87
N MET A 200 9.76 -27.17 18.22
CA MET A 200 9.19 -27.28 16.86
C MET A 200 10.23 -27.70 15.83
N PRO A 201 9.79 -28.43 14.78
CA PRO A 201 10.62 -28.65 13.61
C PRO A 201 10.92 -27.34 12.91
N ASP A 202 12.20 -27.13 12.61
CA ASP A 202 12.74 -26.07 11.75
C ASP A 202 13.52 -26.83 10.68
N ALA A 203 12.87 -27.08 9.53
CA ALA A 203 13.37 -28.01 8.53
C ALA A 203 14.42 -27.35 7.63
N ASP A 204 14.24 -26.09 7.23
CA ASP A 204 15.25 -25.36 6.46
C ASP A 204 16.37 -24.68 7.29
N GLN A 205 16.17 -24.56 8.62
CA GLN A 205 17.09 -23.93 9.58
C GLN A 205 17.24 -22.41 9.41
N ASP A 206 16.21 -21.72 8.88
CA ASP A 206 16.17 -20.25 8.83
C ASP A 206 15.74 -19.59 10.17
N GLY A 207 15.28 -20.40 11.14
CA GLY A 207 14.82 -19.97 12.46
C GLY A 207 13.31 -19.72 12.58
N PHE A 208 12.52 -20.00 11.55
CA PHE A 208 11.05 -19.89 11.53
C PHE A 208 10.42 -21.30 11.45
N PRO A 209 10.16 -21.96 12.59
CA PRO A 209 9.81 -23.38 12.60
C PRO A 209 8.51 -23.67 11.83
N GLU A 210 8.50 -24.71 11.01
CA GLU A 210 7.44 -25.00 10.05
C GLU A 210 6.92 -26.45 10.08
N ILE A 211 5.60 -26.59 9.88
CA ILE A 211 4.93 -27.88 9.71
C ILE A 211 4.12 -27.90 8.41
N TYR A 212 3.94 -29.08 7.84
CA TYR A 212 3.25 -29.28 6.56
C TYR A 212 1.95 -30.03 6.79
N GLY A 213 0.88 -29.62 6.12
CA GLY A 213 -0.41 -30.29 6.18
C GLY A 213 -1.18 -30.22 4.86
N ARG A 214 -1.91 -31.29 4.53
CA ARG A 214 -2.79 -31.38 3.37
C ARG A 214 -4.12 -30.70 3.68
N ALA A 215 -4.53 -29.78 2.82
CA ALA A 215 -5.84 -29.14 2.90
C ALA A 215 -6.98 -30.17 2.77
N GLY A 216 -8.09 -29.94 3.47
CA GLY A 216 -9.24 -30.85 3.47
C GLY A 216 -9.81 -31.11 2.07
N ALA A 217 -10.24 -32.35 1.83
CA ALA A 217 -10.81 -32.75 0.54
C ALA A 217 -12.06 -31.93 0.17
N GLY A 218 -12.14 -31.46 -1.08
CA GLY A 218 -13.26 -30.65 -1.56
C GLY A 218 -13.23 -29.16 -1.16
N LEU A 219 -12.24 -28.71 -0.37
CA LEU A 219 -12.06 -27.30 -0.02
C LEU A 219 -11.75 -26.42 -1.24
N ILE A 220 -11.08 -26.99 -2.25
CA ILE A 220 -10.57 -26.33 -3.44
C ILE A 220 -11.21 -27.01 -4.66
N SER A 221 -11.78 -26.22 -5.57
CA SER A 221 -12.47 -26.76 -6.74
C SER A 221 -11.50 -27.09 -7.89
N PRO A 222 -11.86 -28.01 -8.81
CA PRO A 222 -11.04 -28.32 -9.98
C PRO A 222 -10.71 -27.10 -10.86
N GLU A 223 -11.61 -26.11 -10.93
CA GLU A 223 -11.38 -24.85 -11.65
C GLU A 223 -10.28 -24.01 -11.00
N VAL A 224 -10.18 -24.02 -9.66
CA VAL A 224 -9.09 -23.34 -8.94
C VAL A 224 -7.75 -24.04 -9.20
N PHE A 225 -7.72 -25.37 -9.17
CA PHE A 225 -6.51 -26.12 -9.52
C PHE A 225 -6.09 -25.89 -10.99
N ALA A 226 -7.05 -25.84 -11.92
CA ALA A 226 -6.76 -25.48 -13.32
C ALA A 226 -6.20 -24.05 -13.46
N TYR A 227 -6.75 -23.07 -12.72
CA TYR A 227 -6.24 -21.71 -12.67
C TYR A 227 -4.80 -21.64 -12.13
N ILE A 228 -4.53 -22.34 -11.02
CA ILE A 228 -3.18 -22.46 -10.46
C ILE A 228 -2.22 -23.00 -11.53
N ARG A 229 -2.59 -24.11 -12.16
CA ARG A 229 -1.76 -24.80 -13.14
C ARG A 229 -1.45 -23.96 -14.38
N ASP A 230 -2.47 -23.32 -14.96
CA ASP A 230 -2.37 -22.77 -16.33
C ASP A 230 -2.20 -21.25 -16.36
N GLU A 231 -2.85 -20.50 -15.46
CA GLU A 231 -2.74 -19.04 -15.41
C GLU A 231 -1.66 -18.57 -14.41
N TYR A 232 -1.63 -19.13 -13.19
CA TYR A 232 -0.72 -18.65 -12.15
C TYR A 232 0.73 -19.14 -12.34
N SER A 233 0.90 -20.44 -12.61
CA SER A 233 2.21 -21.10 -12.64
C SER A 233 2.83 -21.27 -14.03
N LYS A 234 2.07 -21.15 -15.13
CA LYS A 234 2.58 -21.33 -16.51
C LYS A 234 2.62 -20.05 -17.35
N LYS A 235 1.66 -19.13 -17.19
CA LYS A 235 1.65 -17.90 -18.01
C LYS A 235 2.86 -17.03 -17.66
N ARG A 236 3.71 -16.75 -18.67
CA ARG A 236 4.82 -15.80 -18.56
C ARG A 236 4.31 -14.37 -18.70
N LEU A 237 4.88 -13.45 -17.92
CA LEU A 237 4.66 -12.01 -17.99
C LEU A 237 5.91 -11.36 -18.61
N ALA A 238 5.71 -10.35 -19.46
CA ALA A 238 6.79 -9.57 -20.09
C ALA A 238 6.38 -8.10 -20.29
N GLY A 239 7.35 -7.20 -20.44
CA GLY A 239 7.12 -5.78 -20.74
C GLY A 239 6.13 -5.12 -19.78
N GLU A 240 5.04 -4.57 -20.31
CA GLU A 240 3.97 -3.93 -19.53
C GLU A 240 3.38 -4.85 -18.45
N GLU A 241 3.22 -6.16 -18.70
CA GLU A 241 2.64 -7.09 -17.71
C GLU A 241 3.54 -7.22 -16.44
N LEU A 242 4.86 -7.11 -16.60
CA LEU A 242 5.81 -7.09 -15.47
C LEU A 242 5.73 -5.77 -14.69
N GLN A 243 5.61 -4.64 -15.39
CA GLN A 243 5.43 -3.34 -14.75
C GLN A 243 4.10 -3.27 -14.00
N VAL A 244 3.02 -3.80 -14.57
CA VAL A 244 1.71 -3.95 -13.93
C VAL A 244 1.83 -4.80 -12.66
N TRP A 245 2.47 -5.97 -12.73
CA TRP A 245 2.73 -6.81 -11.56
C TRP A 245 3.47 -6.07 -10.45
N ALA A 246 4.55 -5.35 -10.79
CA ALA A 246 5.35 -4.60 -9.82
C ALA A 246 4.57 -3.43 -9.19
N ASN A 247 3.73 -2.73 -9.95
CA ASN A 247 2.86 -1.67 -9.43
C ASN A 247 1.73 -2.24 -8.54
N GLU A 248 1.10 -3.37 -8.93
CA GLU A 248 0.10 -4.06 -8.09
C GLU A 248 0.72 -4.45 -6.74
N LEU A 249 1.87 -5.13 -6.74
CA LEU A 249 2.55 -5.57 -5.53
C LEU A 249 2.95 -4.38 -4.64
N THR A 250 3.59 -3.36 -5.21
CA THR A 250 4.03 -2.17 -4.47
C THR A 250 2.85 -1.41 -3.87
N SER A 251 1.74 -1.29 -4.60
CA SER A 251 0.50 -0.67 -4.12
C SER A 251 -0.17 -1.49 -3.01
N TYR A 252 -0.08 -2.83 -3.08
CA TYR A 252 -0.65 -3.74 -2.07
C TYR A 252 0.16 -3.75 -0.78
N TRP A 253 1.49 -3.73 -0.88
CA TRP A 253 2.40 -3.69 0.26
C TRP A 253 2.52 -2.32 0.92
N TYR A 254 2.29 -1.23 0.17
CA TYR A 254 2.49 0.13 0.67
C TYR A 254 1.84 0.40 2.04
N PRO A 255 0.56 0.05 2.28
CA PRO A 255 -0.11 0.33 3.55
C PRO A 255 0.50 -0.30 4.79
N SER A 256 1.20 -1.43 4.64
CA SER A 256 1.78 -2.21 5.74
C SER A 256 3.28 -1.96 5.87
N TYR A 257 3.98 -1.84 4.74
CA TYR A 257 5.45 -1.90 4.69
C TYR A 257 6.09 -0.64 4.08
N ASN A 258 5.29 0.38 3.77
CA ASN A 258 5.70 1.64 3.14
C ASN A 258 6.61 1.43 1.92
N THR A 259 6.09 0.72 0.91
CA THR A 259 6.82 0.37 -0.30
C THR A 259 6.61 1.35 -1.45
N ASP A 260 7.68 1.63 -2.19
CA ASP A 260 7.66 2.38 -3.45
C ASP A 260 8.56 1.71 -4.50
N LEU A 261 8.27 1.96 -5.79
CA LEU A 261 9.12 1.55 -6.89
C LEU A 261 10.24 2.57 -7.09
N VAL A 262 11.47 2.05 -7.06
CA VAL A 262 12.68 2.80 -7.41
C VAL A 262 12.86 2.72 -8.93
N PRO A 263 13.13 3.84 -9.63
CA PRO A 263 13.48 3.81 -11.04
C PRO A 263 14.67 2.88 -11.30
N VAL A 264 14.50 1.95 -12.24
CA VAL A 264 15.56 1.05 -12.69
C VAL A 264 16.65 1.84 -13.41
N THR A 265 17.90 1.63 -13.01
CA THR A 265 19.11 2.12 -13.68
C THR A 265 19.88 0.93 -14.27
N SER A 266 20.99 1.17 -14.97
CA SER A 266 21.78 0.10 -15.62
C SER A 266 22.41 -0.88 -14.63
N ALA A 267 22.54 -0.54 -13.35
CA ALA A 267 23.11 -1.37 -12.31
C ALA A 267 22.61 -0.97 -10.92
N TRP A 268 22.42 -1.94 -10.03
CA TRP A 268 22.06 -1.70 -8.62
C TRP A 268 23.08 -2.37 -7.68
N PRO A 269 23.48 -1.75 -6.55
CA PRO A 269 23.04 -0.45 -6.05
C PRO A 269 23.60 0.71 -6.89
N ASP A 270 22.89 1.84 -6.85
CA ASP A 270 23.28 3.09 -7.51
C ASP A 270 23.39 4.27 -6.52
N GLY A 271 23.72 5.45 -7.01
CA GLY A 271 23.86 6.66 -6.19
C GLY A 271 22.58 7.16 -5.50
N SER A 272 21.42 6.57 -5.78
CA SER A 272 20.15 6.84 -5.09
C SER A 272 19.86 5.86 -3.94
N THR A 273 20.62 4.76 -3.87
CA THR A 273 20.45 3.68 -2.89
C THR A 273 20.95 4.11 -1.50
N ASP A 274 20.28 3.66 -0.44
CA ASP A 274 20.65 3.99 0.94
C ASP A 274 22.11 3.60 1.26
N PRO A 275 22.98 4.53 1.72
CA PRO A 275 24.39 4.25 1.96
C PRO A 275 24.65 3.13 2.97
N GLY A 276 23.75 2.93 3.94
CA GLY A 276 23.83 1.80 4.87
C GLY A 276 23.66 0.46 4.15
N VAL A 277 22.71 0.37 3.23
CA VAL A 277 22.53 -0.81 2.37
C VAL A 277 23.73 -1.01 1.44
N VAL A 278 24.26 0.06 0.82
CA VAL A 278 25.46 -0.05 -0.03
C VAL A 278 26.66 -0.63 0.73
N ALA A 279 26.85 -0.24 2.00
CA ALA A 279 27.91 -0.78 2.85
C ALA A 279 27.74 -2.28 3.15
N LEU A 280 26.50 -2.72 3.42
CA LEU A 280 26.15 -4.14 3.67
C LEU A 280 26.34 -5.04 2.44
N LEU A 281 26.31 -4.48 1.22
CA LEU A 281 26.52 -5.23 -0.02
C LEU A 281 28.01 -5.48 -0.34
N HIS A 282 28.94 -4.93 0.45
CA HIS A 282 30.39 -5.14 0.34
C HIS A 282 30.95 -4.93 -1.08
N GLY A 283 30.41 -3.93 -1.81
CA GLY A 283 30.84 -3.61 -3.18
C GLY A 283 30.29 -4.54 -4.27
N ARG A 284 29.34 -5.44 -3.96
CA ARG A 284 28.60 -6.17 -4.99
C ARG A 284 27.67 -5.24 -5.76
N THR A 285 27.53 -5.51 -7.05
CA THR A 285 26.63 -4.79 -7.96
C THR A 285 26.06 -5.77 -8.98
N TRP A 286 24.76 -5.68 -9.22
CA TRP A 286 24.03 -6.46 -10.21
C TRP A 286 23.65 -5.57 -11.39
N GLN A 287 23.91 -6.04 -12.60
CA GLN A 287 23.59 -5.32 -13.84
C GLN A 287 22.12 -5.54 -14.21
N GLN A 288 21.50 -4.53 -14.83
CA GLN A 288 20.16 -4.57 -15.42
C GLN A 288 19.08 -5.16 -14.48
N PRO A 289 18.89 -4.61 -13.25
CA PRO A 289 17.76 -4.97 -12.41
C PRO A 289 16.44 -4.72 -13.15
N SER A 290 15.51 -5.67 -13.07
CA SER A 290 14.22 -5.57 -13.77
C SER A 290 13.17 -4.87 -12.90
N VAL A 291 13.22 -5.09 -11.59
CA VAL A 291 12.36 -4.43 -10.59
C VAL A 291 13.17 -4.14 -9.33
N VAL A 292 13.01 -2.93 -8.78
CA VAL A 292 13.57 -2.53 -7.49
C VAL A 292 12.45 -1.91 -6.64
N ILE A 293 12.09 -2.58 -5.56
CA ILE A 293 11.13 -2.11 -4.55
C ILE A 293 11.92 -1.70 -3.31
N VAL A 294 11.63 -0.54 -2.75
CA VAL A 294 12.13 -0.12 -1.43
C VAL A 294 10.98 -0.04 -0.44
N GLY A 295 11.09 -0.71 0.70
CA GLY A 295 10.16 -0.65 1.84
C GLY A 295 10.81 0.00 3.06
N LYS A 296 9.97 0.35 4.06
CA LYS A 296 10.39 0.80 5.40
C LYS A 296 9.47 0.25 6.51
N PRO A 297 9.21 -1.07 6.59
CA PRO A 297 8.32 -1.64 7.60
C PRO A 297 8.78 -1.33 9.04
N LEU A 298 10.09 -1.22 9.25
CA LEU A 298 10.73 -0.94 10.54
C LEU A 298 11.44 0.44 10.55
N GLY A 299 11.01 1.37 9.70
CA GLY A 299 11.56 2.73 9.60
C GLY A 299 12.85 2.88 8.78
N GLU A 300 13.72 1.87 8.73
CA GLU A 300 14.89 1.85 7.85
C GLU A 300 14.58 1.35 6.43
N PRO A 301 15.28 1.84 5.38
CA PRO A 301 15.14 1.32 4.02
C PRO A 301 15.58 -0.15 3.89
N ILE A 302 14.68 -0.97 3.36
CA ILE A 302 14.87 -2.37 2.98
C ILE A 302 14.58 -2.50 1.49
N TYR A 303 15.38 -3.26 0.73
CA TYR A 303 15.26 -3.40 -0.72
C TYR A 303 14.90 -4.83 -1.14
N THR A 304 13.98 -4.95 -2.09
CA THR A 304 13.71 -6.18 -2.85
C THR A 304 14.07 -5.92 -4.31
N VAL A 305 15.03 -6.67 -4.85
CA VAL A 305 15.62 -6.48 -6.17
C VAL A 305 15.46 -7.74 -6.99
N LEU A 306 14.80 -7.64 -8.14
CA LEU A 306 14.57 -8.78 -9.03
C LEU A 306 15.36 -8.63 -10.34
N LEU A 307 16.12 -9.67 -10.66
CA LEU A 307 16.79 -9.88 -11.94
C LEU A 307 15.94 -10.89 -12.74
N ILE A 308 15.29 -10.45 -13.81
CA ILE A 308 14.38 -11.32 -14.59
C ILE A 308 15.05 -11.66 -15.91
N ASP A 309 15.42 -12.93 -16.08
CA ASP A 309 16.08 -13.40 -17.29
C ASP A 309 15.08 -13.38 -18.47
N GLY A 310 15.51 -12.88 -19.63
CA GLY A 310 14.65 -12.71 -20.80
C GLY A 310 13.63 -11.58 -20.67
N ALA A 311 13.83 -10.62 -19.74
CA ALA A 311 13.12 -9.35 -19.72
C ALA A 311 13.60 -8.36 -20.81
N ASP A 312 14.58 -8.76 -21.63
CA ASP A 312 15.09 -8.01 -22.78
C ASP A 312 13.96 -7.69 -23.79
N GLY A 313 13.70 -6.44 -24.15
CA GLY A 313 14.28 -5.22 -23.59
C GLY A 313 13.43 -3.99 -23.90
N ASP A 314 12.72 -3.49 -22.89
CA ASP A 314 12.13 -2.15 -22.84
C ASP A 314 12.44 -1.47 -21.48
N THR A 315 13.60 -1.82 -20.91
CA THR A 315 14.14 -1.24 -19.68
C THR A 315 15.12 -0.11 -20.00
N GLY A 316 14.59 1.07 -20.28
CA GLY A 316 15.32 2.33 -20.10
C GLY A 316 15.67 3.16 -21.34
N ASP A 317 15.43 2.68 -22.56
CA ASP A 317 15.32 3.55 -23.73
C ASP A 317 13.85 3.54 -24.16
N ARG A 318 13.00 4.27 -23.39
CA ARG A 318 11.62 4.60 -23.80
C ARG A 318 11.73 5.06 -25.24
N ALA A 319 11.25 4.24 -26.18
CA ALA A 319 11.52 4.46 -27.59
C ALA A 319 11.14 5.90 -27.91
N LYS A 320 12.14 6.71 -28.32
CA LYS A 320 11.96 8.12 -28.70
C LYS A 320 10.81 8.18 -29.67
N SER A 321 9.63 8.50 -29.16
CA SER A 321 8.44 8.29 -29.96
C SER A 321 8.59 9.22 -31.15
N GLY A 322 8.40 8.67 -32.35
CA GLY A 322 8.48 9.43 -33.60
C GLY A 322 7.29 10.36 -33.75
N LYS A 323 7.02 11.18 -32.74
CA LYS A 323 5.97 12.17 -32.62
C LYS A 323 6.68 13.49 -32.26
N ALA A 324 6.27 14.58 -32.90
CA ALA A 324 7.12 15.74 -33.10
C ALA A 324 7.68 16.33 -31.80
N ARG A 325 8.99 16.62 -31.78
CA ARG A 325 9.59 17.52 -30.79
C ARG A 325 8.92 18.90 -30.87
N SER A 326 7.92 19.14 -30.03
CA SER A 326 7.38 20.48 -29.73
C SER A 326 8.12 21.16 -28.57
N GLY A 327 9.24 20.58 -28.12
CA GLY A 327 10.20 21.21 -27.21
C GLY A 327 11.04 22.27 -27.93
N ALA A 328 10.48 23.44 -28.19
CA ALA A 328 11.30 24.62 -28.44
C ALA A 328 12.07 24.93 -27.15
N LYS A 329 13.41 24.84 -27.16
CA LYS A 329 14.24 25.29 -26.03
C LYS A 329 14.06 26.80 -25.85
N VAL A 330 13.12 27.20 -25.01
CA VAL A 330 12.85 28.60 -24.71
C VAL A 330 13.97 29.13 -23.81
N ALA A 331 15.00 29.68 -24.46
CA ALA A 331 16.07 30.42 -23.83
C ALA A 331 15.55 31.81 -23.41
N GLY A 332 15.46 32.03 -22.10
CA GLY A 332 15.04 33.29 -21.50
C GLY A 332 14.97 33.17 -19.98
N SER A 333 15.12 34.29 -19.28
CA SER A 333 14.91 34.34 -17.84
C SER A 333 13.42 34.09 -17.54
N ARG A 334 13.10 32.88 -17.10
CA ARG A 334 11.72 32.49 -16.74
C ARG A 334 11.38 33.13 -15.40
N VAL A 335 10.22 33.77 -15.32
CA VAL A 335 9.67 34.36 -14.09
C VAL A 335 8.33 33.69 -13.82
N VAL A 336 8.09 33.33 -12.56
CA VAL A 336 6.82 32.75 -12.09
C VAL A 336 5.65 33.66 -12.46
N THR A 337 4.55 33.05 -12.88
CA THR A 337 3.33 33.76 -13.26
C THR A 337 2.65 34.35 -12.03
N ALA A 338 2.48 35.67 -11.98
CA ALA A 338 1.70 36.32 -10.93
C ALA A 338 0.20 36.06 -11.14
N MET A 339 -0.34 35.06 -10.43
CA MET A 339 -1.74 34.63 -10.58
C MET A 339 -2.63 35.09 -9.42
N PRO A 340 -3.91 35.45 -9.68
CA PRO A 340 -4.88 35.70 -8.62
C PRO A 340 -5.12 34.43 -7.79
N ASN A 341 -5.16 34.58 -6.47
CA ASN A 341 -5.52 33.52 -5.53
C ASN A 341 -6.94 33.77 -4.98
N PRO A 342 -8.01 33.36 -5.70
CA PRO A 342 -9.38 33.58 -5.25
C PRO A 342 -9.74 32.78 -3.98
N GLN A 343 -9.05 31.67 -3.72
CA GLN A 343 -9.28 30.82 -2.54
C GLN A 343 -9.06 31.60 -1.24
N ARG A 344 -8.09 32.52 -1.21
CA ARG A 344 -7.89 33.42 -0.06
C ARG A 344 -9.16 34.22 0.29
N LEU A 345 -9.74 34.91 -0.67
CA LEU A 345 -10.93 35.74 -0.46
C LEU A 345 -12.15 34.88 -0.08
N GLN A 346 -12.24 33.68 -0.66
CA GLN A 346 -13.28 32.71 -0.31
C GLN A 346 -13.15 32.27 1.16
N VAL A 347 -11.97 31.86 1.61
CA VAL A 347 -11.78 31.42 3.01
C VAL A 347 -11.92 32.58 4.01
N GLU A 348 -11.51 33.80 3.65
CA GLU A 348 -11.76 35.00 4.46
C GLU A 348 -13.27 35.27 4.62
N ALA A 349 -14.09 35.01 3.59
CA ALA A 349 -15.55 35.10 3.66
C ALA A 349 -16.17 33.98 4.49
N GLU A 350 -15.78 32.72 4.26
CA GLU A 350 -16.21 31.55 5.05
C GLU A 350 -15.94 31.76 6.55
N LEU A 351 -14.74 32.23 6.90
CA LEU A 351 -14.37 32.55 8.28
C LEU A 351 -15.29 33.64 8.88
N GLY A 352 -15.67 34.65 8.08
CA GLY A 352 -16.61 35.70 8.48
C GLY A 352 -18.01 35.16 8.77
N GLU A 353 -18.51 34.25 7.94
CA GLU A 353 -19.80 33.57 8.14
C GLU A 353 -19.83 32.72 9.41
N HIS A 354 -18.70 32.08 9.75
CA HIS A 354 -18.52 31.26 10.96
C HIS A 354 -17.95 32.03 12.17
N GLY A 355 -18.37 33.28 12.35
CA GLY A 355 -18.11 34.08 13.56
C GLY A 355 -16.71 34.72 13.64
N GLY A 356 -16.00 34.83 12.52
CA GLY A 356 -14.77 35.61 12.39
C GLY A 356 -13.52 35.05 13.09
N SER A 357 -13.58 33.84 13.64
CA SER A 357 -12.43 33.21 14.32
C SER A 357 -12.47 31.69 14.24
N TRP A 358 -11.30 31.07 14.12
CA TRP A 358 -11.16 29.61 14.05
C TRP A 358 -11.75 28.89 15.26
N ASP A 359 -11.64 29.49 16.45
CA ASP A 359 -12.24 28.98 17.69
C ASP A 359 -13.78 29.05 17.70
N ALA A 360 -14.38 30.02 17.00
CA ALA A 360 -15.84 30.07 16.85
C ALA A 360 -16.30 28.95 15.92
N TRP A 361 -15.70 28.84 14.73
CA TRP A 361 -16.03 27.81 13.75
C TRP A 361 -15.79 26.39 14.30
N ALA A 362 -14.68 26.17 15.01
CA ALA A 362 -14.39 24.88 15.64
C ALA A 362 -15.45 24.47 16.69
N LYS A 363 -16.08 25.42 17.40
CA LYS A 363 -17.15 25.12 18.37
C LYS A 363 -18.41 24.59 17.70
N GLU A 364 -18.71 25.02 16.47
CA GLU A 364 -19.87 24.54 15.70
C GLU A 364 -19.76 23.03 15.40
N VAL A 365 -18.55 22.57 15.03
CA VAL A 365 -18.27 21.16 14.68
C VAL A 365 -17.83 20.30 15.88
N ALA A 366 -17.54 20.91 17.05
CA ALA A 366 -16.95 20.22 18.19
C ALA A 366 -17.75 19.00 18.70
N THR A 367 -19.09 19.02 18.58
CA THR A 367 -19.93 17.87 18.96
C THR A 367 -19.72 16.68 18.02
N PHE A 368 -19.57 16.93 16.71
CA PHE A 368 -19.24 15.89 15.74
C PHE A 368 -17.81 15.37 15.93
N HIS A 369 -16.83 16.28 16.12
CA HIS A 369 -15.44 15.90 16.43
C HIS A 369 -15.34 15.00 17.67
N ARG A 370 -16.10 15.30 18.74
CA ARG A 370 -16.18 14.43 19.93
C ARG A 370 -16.76 13.04 19.64
N LYS A 371 -17.78 12.92 18.77
CA LYS A 371 -18.31 11.60 18.32
C LYS A 371 -17.21 10.79 17.63
N VAL A 372 -16.49 11.41 16.70
CA VAL A 372 -15.41 10.79 15.92
C VAL A 372 -14.22 10.40 16.80
N ALA A 373 -13.79 11.28 17.72
CA ALA A 373 -12.76 10.97 18.72
C ALA A 373 -13.17 9.78 19.60
N ALA A 374 -14.42 9.71 20.05
CA ALA A 374 -14.92 8.58 20.83
C ALA A 374 -14.95 7.26 20.04
N ALA A 375 -15.20 7.30 18.72
CA ALA A 375 -15.11 6.13 17.86
C ALA A 375 -13.64 5.67 17.68
N LEU A 376 -12.73 6.61 17.42
CA LEU A 376 -11.28 6.36 17.31
C LEU A 376 -10.67 5.78 18.59
N ASN A 377 -11.12 6.24 19.77
CA ASN A 377 -10.62 5.77 21.07
C ASN A 377 -11.18 4.41 21.49
N LYS A 378 -12.35 4.01 20.97
CA LYS A 378 -12.91 2.66 21.16
C LYS A 378 -12.33 1.62 20.20
N ARG A 379 -11.67 2.06 19.13
CA ARG A 379 -11.07 1.20 18.11
C ARG A 379 -9.61 0.94 18.45
N ASP A 380 -9.25 -0.34 18.47
CA ASP A 380 -7.86 -0.82 18.52
C ASP A 380 -6.96 0.00 17.57
N VAL A 381 -5.80 0.41 18.05
CA VAL A 381 -4.83 1.23 17.29
C VAL A 381 -4.19 0.47 16.14
N ALA A 382 -4.15 -0.87 16.19
CA ALA A 382 -3.71 -1.72 15.09
C ALA A 382 -4.68 -1.66 13.90
N LEU A 383 -5.99 -1.58 14.17
CA LEU A 383 -7.03 -1.54 13.13
C LEU A 383 -7.13 -0.13 12.52
N LYS A 384 -6.59 0.02 11.30
CA LYS A 384 -6.51 1.31 10.60
C LYS A 384 -7.79 1.67 9.82
N ALA A 385 -8.79 0.79 9.78
CA ALA A 385 -10.10 1.08 9.21
C ALA A 385 -11.22 1.02 10.27
N LEU A 386 -12.23 1.88 10.08
CA LEU A 386 -13.44 1.99 10.89
C LEU A 386 -14.66 1.91 9.97
N ALA A 387 -15.69 1.17 10.37
CA ALA A 387 -16.98 1.21 9.69
C ALA A 387 -17.76 2.48 10.06
N GLY A 388 -18.32 3.13 9.04
CA GLY A 388 -19.35 4.15 9.19
C GLY A 388 -20.75 3.53 9.25
N ARG A 389 -21.74 4.30 8.82
CA ARG A 389 -23.05 3.75 8.42
C ARG A 389 -22.96 3.20 6.99
N GLY A 390 -23.95 2.39 6.61
CA GLY A 390 -23.96 1.66 5.33
C GLY A 390 -22.69 0.81 5.14
N ASP A 391 -22.24 0.73 3.89
CA ASP A 391 -21.04 -0.02 3.49
C ASP A 391 -19.76 0.84 3.53
N HIS A 392 -19.82 2.05 4.09
CA HIS A 392 -18.69 2.97 4.07
C HIS A 392 -17.65 2.61 5.12
N LEU A 393 -16.41 2.41 4.66
CA LEU A 393 -15.23 2.31 5.50
C LEU A 393 -14.47 3.64 5.52
N PHE A 394 -13.91 4.01 6.66
CA PHE A 394 -13.11 5.21 6.87
C PHE A 394 -11.72 4.88 7.38
N PHE A 395 -10.71 5.53 6.81
CA PHE A 395 -9.33 5.39 7.25
C PHE A 395 -9.06 6.18 8.53
N ARG A 396 -8.34 5.56 9.48
CA ARG A 396 -8.03 6.14 10.79
C ARG A 396 -7.34 7.50 10.67
N ALA A 397 -6.35 7.64 9.79
CA ALA A 397 -5.62 8.90 9.62
C ALA A 397 -6.51 10.02 9.07
N SER A 398 -7.43 9.72 8.15
CA SER A 398 -8.40 10.71 7.61
C SER A 398 -9.35 11.23 8.70
N LEU A 399 -9.75 10.37 9.63
CA LEU A 399 -10.54 10.79 10.80
C LEU A 399 -9.71 11.60 11.80
N GLN A 400 -8.44 11.23 12.00
CA GLN A 400 -7.51 11.95 12.89
C GLN A 400 -7.19 13.34 12.36
N GLN A 401 -6.97 13.51 11.05
CA GLN A 401 -6.74 14.82 10.42
C GLN A 401 -7.96 15.73 10.55
N MET A 402 -9.17 15.20 10.32
CA MET A 402 -10.41 15.97 10.40
C MET A 402 -10.66 16.57 11.80
N ILE A 403 -10.17 15.92 12.86
CA ILE A 403 -10.28 16.38 14.26
C ILE A 403 -8.96 16.89 14.84
N GLY A 404 -7.91 17.00 14.02
CA GLY A 404 -6.52 17.20 14.47
C GLY A 404 -6.22 18.59 15.02
N GLY A 405 -7.11 19.56 14.80
CA GLY A 405 -6.89 20.95 15.15
C GLY A 405 -5.97 21.66 14.14
N ASP A 406 -5.25 22.65 14.61
CA ASP A 406 -4.41 23.53 13.80
C ASP A 406 -3.23 22.78 13.16
N LEU A 407 -3.28 22.63 11.83
CA LEU A 407 -2.27 21.92 11.04
C LEU A 407 -0.87 22.60 11.11
N THR A 408 -0.79 23.87 11.49
CA THR A 408 0.49 24.58 11.67
C THR A 408 1.06 24.48 13.09
N ALA A 409 0.23 24.13 14.07
CA ALA A 409 0.64 23.98 15.48
C ALA A 409 1.18 22.58 15.82
N GLN A 410 1.57 21.81 14.81
CA GLN A 410 2.13 20.47 14.97
C GLN A 410 3.61 20.51 15.42
N PRO A 411 4.15 19.41 16.00
CA PRO A 411 5.56 19.32 16.37
C PRO A 411 6.53 19.61 15.21
N PRO A 412 7.79 20.00 15.49
CA PRO A 412 8.82 20.14 14.48
C PRO A 412 8.90 18.91 13.58
N GLY A 413 9.03 19.11 12.27
CA GLY A 413 8.99 18.04 11.28
C GLY A 413 7.58 17.57 10.87
N LYS A 414 6.51 17.92 11.60
CA LYS A 414 5.12 17.56 11.25
C LYS A 414 4.31 18.70 10.63
N ASN A 415 4.69 19.96 10.86
CA ASN A 415 4.05 21.12 10.23
C ASN A 415 4.33 21.16 8.71
N PRO A 416 3.31 21.09 7.83
CA PRO A 416 3.49 21.05 6.38
C PRO A 416 3.78 22.43 5.76
N LEU A 417 3.35 23.52 6.41
CA LEU A 417 3.41 24.88 5.85
C LEU A 417 4.81 25.30 5.38
N PRO A 418 5.88 25.23 6.19
CA PRO A 418 7.21 25.69 5.76
C PRO A 418 7.77 24.88 4.58
N VAL A 419 7.37 23.61 4.45
CA VAL A 419 7.89 22.70 3.41
C VAL A 419 7.17 22.88 2.08
N ILE A 420 5.86 23.19 2.10
CA ILE A 420 5.12 23.58 0.89
C ILE A 420 5.63 24.94 0.37
N VAL A 421 5.89 25.88 1.29
CA VAL A 421 6.47 27.20 0.99
C VAL A 421 7.88 27.07 0.40
N GLU A 422 8.76 26.25 1.00
CA GLU A 422 10.10 25.96 0.46
C GLU A 422 10.03 25.34 -0.94
N MET A 423 9.11 24.40 -1.19
CA MET A 423 8.93 23.80 -2.52
C MET A 423 8.55 24.85 -3.56
N ARG A 424 7.62 25.75 -3.22
CA ARG A 424 7.24 26.90 -4.06
C ARG A 424 8.44 27.79 -4.37
N ASP A 425 9.25 28.14 -3.36
CA ASP A 425 10.43 29.00 -3.53
C ASP A 425 11.54 28.34 -4.36
N ALA A 426 11.79 27.04 -4.16
CA ALA A 426 12.79 26.29 -4.92
C ALA A 426 12.43 26.15 -6.41
N LEU A 427 11.14 26.04 -6.73
CA LEU A 427 10.63 26.05 -8.11
C LEU A 427 10.64 27.47 -8.69
N ALA A 428 10.26 28.48 -7.90
CA ALA A 428 10.25 29.87 -8.31
C ALA A 428 11.65 30.38 -8.69
N ALA A 429 12.69 29.95 -7.95
CA ALA A 429 14.09 30.23 -8.28
C ALA A 429 14.55 29.62 -9.62
N LYS A 430 13.80 28.66 -10.19
CA LYS A 430 14.01 28.08 -11.52
C LYS A 430 13.05 28.63 -12.57
N GLY A 431 12.16 29.56 -12.20
CA GLY A 431 11.10 30.09 -13.05
C GLY A 431 10.06 29.03 -13.45
N ILE A 432 9.76 28.11 -12.51
CA ILE A 432 8.75 27.07 -12.65
C ILE A 432 7.56 27.44 -11.76
N ASP A 433 6.35 27.45 -12.31
CA ASP A 433 5.12 27.67 -11.56
C ASP A 433 4.81 26.48 -10.64
N PHE A 434 4.15 26.74 -9.51
CA PHE A 434 3.81 25.72 -8.52
C PHE A 434 2.33 25.80 -8.13
N LEU A 435 1.64 24.66 -8.19
CA LEU A 435 0.24 24.51 -7.87
C LEU A 435 0.02 23.39 -6.86
N PHE A 436 -0.46 23.72 -5.66
CA PHE A 436 -0.77 22.75 -4.62
C PHE A 436 -2.24 22.30 -4.70
N VAL A 437 -2.50 21.01 -4.51
CA VAL A 437 -3.84 20.43 -4.64
C VAL A 437 -4.10 19.43 -3.49
N PRO A 438 -4.59 19.90 -2.33
CA PRO A 438 -5.01 19.02 -1.25
C PRO A 438 -6.31 18.30 -1.64
N VAL A 439 -6.29 16.98 -1.65
CA VAL A 439 -7.47 16.16 -1.91
C VAL A 439 -8.23 15.91 -0.60
N PRO A 440 -9.45 16.46 -0.43
CA PRO A 440 -10.19 16.40 0.83
C PRO A 440 -10.61 14.97 1.15
N PRO A 441 -10.45 14.48 2.40
CA PRO A 441 -10.74 13.08 2.71
C PRO A 441 -12.24 12.77 2.61
N LYS A 442 -12.57 11.50 2.33
CA LYS A 442 -13.96 10.99 2.33
C LYS A 442 -14.75 11.37 3.59
N SER A 443 -14.09 11.44 4.75
CA SER A 443 -14.69 11.88 6.02
C SER A 443 -15.15 13.34 6.05
N ALA A 444 -14.53 14.22 5.26
CA ALA A 444 -14.98 15.60 5.09
C ALA A 444 -16.18 15.71 4.14
N ILE A 445 -16.29 14.78 3.19
CA ILE A 445 -17.36 14.79 2.18
C ILE A 445 -18.63 14.07 2.68
N TYR A 446 -18.51 13.02 3.49
CA TYR A 446 -19.61 12.17 3.98
C TYR A 446 -19.73 12.13 5.53
N PRO A 447 -19.92 13.29 6.22
CA PRO A 447 -19.96 13.34 7.68
C PRO A 447 -21.19 12.64 8.28
N GLU A 448 -22.27 12.49 7.52
CA GLU A 448 -23.45 11.74 7.94
C GLU A 448 -23.12 10.27 8.22
N GLU A 449 -22.29 9.62 7.40
CA GLU A 449 -21.87 8.23 7.61
C GLU A 449 -20.97 8.05 8.84
N LEU A 450 -20.53 9.15 9.45
CA LEU A 450 -19.83 9.23 10.73
C LEU A 450 -20.72 9.74 11.88
N GLY A 451 -22.03 9.85 11.65
CA GLY A 451 -23.02 10.27 12.64
C GLY A 451 -23.25 11.79 12.75
N GLY A 452 -22.93 12.56 11.70
CA GLY A 452 -23.19 14.01 11.58
C GLY A 452 -24.09 14.40 10.40
N PRO A 453 -25.33 13.87 10.26
CA PRO A 453 -26.26 14.26 9.19
C PRO A 453 -26.59 15.76 9.15
N GLU A 454 -26.49 16.45 10.29
CA GLU A 454 -26.63 17.89 10.42
C GLU A 454 -25.51 18.71 9.72
N LEU A 455 -24.47 18.03 9.23
CA LEU A 455 -23.29 18.59 8.57
C LEU A 455 -23.18 18.23 7.07
N ILE A 456 -24.21 17.61 6.47
CA ILE A 456 -24.25 17.37 5.02
C ILE A 456 -24.05 18.69 4.26
N GLY A 457 -23.11 18.69 3.32
CA GLY A 457 -22.76 19.87 2.51
C GLY A 457 -21.97 20.96 3.24
N LYS A 458 -21.56 20.76 4.50
CA LYS A 458 -20.81 21.74 5.30
C LYS A 458 -19.34 21.37 5.45
N ILE A 459 -18.50 22.37 5.63
CA ILE A 459 -17.09 22.19 6.01
C ILE A 459 -17.04 21.66 7.45
N VAL A 460 -16.47 20.46 7.62
CA VAL A 460 -16.32 19.81 8.94
C VAL A 460 -14.91 19.89 9.52
N ASN A 461 -13.94 20.49 8.80
CA ASN A 461 -12.59 20.76 9.29
C ASN A 461 -12.18 22.22 9.04
N PRO A 462 -12.48 23.15 9.98
CA PRO A 462 -12.10 24.56 9.86
C PRO A 462 -10.59 24.80 9.73
N PHE A 463 -9.75 23.94 10.32
CA PHE A 463 -8.30 24.14 10.33
C PHE A 463 -7.61 23.75 9.00
N GLU A 464 -8.27 22.95 8.17
CA GLU A 464 -7.85 22.76 6.78
C GLU A 464 -8.07 24.04 5.96
N ARG A 465 -9.18 24.76 6.20
CA ARG A 465 -9.42 26.09 5.61
C ARG A 465 -8.38 27.10 6.08
N LYS A 466 -8.05 27.10 7.37
CA LYS A 466 -6.96 27.92 7.94
C LYS A 466 -5.64 27.71 7.17
N LEU A 467 -5.24 26.47 6.94
CA LEU A 467 -4.01 26.17 6.19
C LEU A 467 -4.07 26.68 4.75
N VAL A 468 -5.21 26.55 4.05
CA VAL A 468 -5.40 27.12 2.70
C VAL A 468 -5.25 28.64 2.71
N LEU A 469 -5.80 29.33 3.72
CA LEU A 469 -5.64 30.78 3.87
C LEU A 469 -4.18 31.18 4.12
N GLU A 470 -3.47 30.47 4.99
CA GLU A 470 -2.06 30.75 5.32
C GLU A 470 -1.13 30.48 4.14
N LEU A 471 -1.35 29.38 3.40
CA LEU A 471 -0.68 29.10 2.13
C LEU A 471 -0.91 30.23 1.12
N GLY A 472 -2.16 30.66 0.93
CA GLY A 472 -2.51 31.73 0.02
C GLY A 472 -1.94 33.10 0.43
N ALA A 473 -1.91 33.39 1.74
CA ALA A 473 -1.29 34.60 2.28
C ALA A 473 0.24 34.63 2.09
N LEU A 474 0.89 33.47 2.06
CA LEU A 474 2.32 33.31 1.76
C LEU A 474 2.61 33.18 0.26
N GLY A 475 1.61 33.28 -0.63
CA GLY A 475 1.81 33.23 -2.08
C GLY A 475 2.01 31.82 -2.64
N VAL A 476 1.43 30.79 -1.99
CA VAL A 476 1.24 29.47 -2.58
C VAL A 476 -0.11 29.43 -3.29
N GLU A 477 -0.13 28.95 -4.52
CA GLU A 477 -1.36 28.76 -5.27
C GLU A 477 -2.01 27.40 -4.94
N VAL A 478 -3.33 27.37 -4.75
CA VAL A 478 -4.07 26.17 -4.34
C VAL A 478 -5.27 25.93 -5.26
N VAL A 479 -5.41 24.71 -5.82
CA VAL A 479 -6.72 24.23 -6.30
C VAL A 479 -7.43 23.58 -5.12
N ASP A 480 -8.34 24.35 -4.52
CA ASP A 480 -9.15 23.91 -3.40
C ASP A 480 -10.32 23.03 -3.88
N LEU A 481 -10.22 21.73 -3.64
CA LEU A 481 -11.21 20.75 -4.07
C LEU A 481 -12.38 20.58 -3.09
N LEU A 482 -12.28 21.05 -1.83
CA LEU A 482 -13.30 20.79 -0.82
C LEU A 482 -14.65 21.46 -1.14
N PRO A 483 -14.74 22.78 -1.44
CA PRO A 483 -16.00 23.42 -1.81
C PRO A 483 -16.63 22.79 -3.06
N LEU A 484 -15.81 22.49 -4.07
CA LEU A 484 -16.23 21.85 -5.31
C LEU A 484 -16.81 20.45 -5.07
N PHE A 485 -16.18 19.65 -4.21
CA PHE A 485 -16.68 18.31 -3.88
C PHE A 485 -17.96 18.38 -3.04
N LEU A 486 -18.09 19.35 -2.13
CA LEU A 486 -19.34 19.56 -1.40
C LEU A 486 -20.51 19.98 -2.33
N GLU A 487 -20.24 20.83 -3.33
CA GLU A 487 -21.23 21.21 -4.35
C GLU A 487 -21.61 20.02 -5.24
N GLU A 488 -20.63 19.34 -5.83
CA GLU A 488 -20.87 18.20 -6.73
C GLU A 488 -21.55 17.03 -6.01
N ARG A 489 -21.23 16.79 -4.73
CA ARG A 489 -21.94 15.80 -3.90
C ARG A 489 -23.45 16.06 -3.85
N GLY A 490 -23.87 17.33 -3.83
CA GLY A 490 -25.29 17.71 -3.79
C GLY A 490 -26.08 17.44 -5.08
N ARG A 491 -25.41 16.99 -6.15
CA ARG A 491 -26.03 16.71 -7.46
C ARG A 491 -26.30 15.22 -7.64
N GLU A 492 -27.44 14.91 -8.25
CA GLU A 492 -27.81 13.56 -8.68
C GLU A 492 -26.79 13.00 -9.70
N ALA A 493 -26.31 11.78 -9.47
CA ALA A 493 -25.33 11.11 -10.32
C ALA A 493 -25.29 9.61 -10.06
N ASP A 494 -24.89 8.82 -11.07
CA ASP A 494 -24.77 7.36 -11.00
C ASP A 494 -23.61 6.87 -10.10
N GLN A 495 -22.70 7.78 -9.74
CA GLN A 495 -21.56 7.50 -8.85
C GLN A 495 -21.44 8.57 -7.77
N GLU A 496 -21.08 8.11 -6.59
CA GLU A 496 -20.52 8.93 -5.52
C GLU A 496 -19.19 9.57 -5.92
N LEU A 497 -18.62 10.43 -5.07
CA LEU A 497 -17.29 11.01 -5.28
C LEU A 497 -16.16 10.10 -4.77
N TYR A 498 -16.49 9.13 -3.92
CA TYR A 498 -15.55 8.21 -3.29
C TYR A 498 -16.04 6.77 -3.34
N LEU A 499 -15.11 5.83 -3.33
CA LEU A 499 -15.41 4.41 -3.19
C LEU A 499 -15.83 4.11 -1.74
N SER A 500 -16.88 3.33 -1.53
CA SER A 500 -17.41 3.04 -0.19
C SER A 500 -16.39 2.31 0.70
N GLN A 501 -15.75 1.27 0.15
CA GLN A 501 -14.81 0.41 0.86
C GLN A 501 -13.33 0.83 0.70
N ASP A 502 -13.02 1.97 0.09
CA ASP A 502 -11.63 2.37 -0.23
C ASP A 502 -11.35 3.83 0.17
N THR A 503 -10.08 4.22 0.31
CA THR A 503 -9.69 5.61 0.60
C THR A 503 -9.82 6.58 -0.57
N HIS A 504 -9.76 6.09 -1.80
CA HIS A 504 -9.68 6.89 -3.01
C HIS A 504 -11.05 7.33 -3.56
N TRP A 505 -11.00 8.35 -4.41
CA TRP A 505 -12.15 8.79 -5.19
C TRP A 505 -12.69 7.71 -6.12
N THR A 506 -13.92 7.89 -6.60
CA THR A 506 -14.43 7.22 -7.80
C THR A 506 -13.84 7.84 -9.07
N ASP A 507 -14.14 7.23 -10.22
CA ASP A 507 -13.91 7.82 -11.53
C ASP A 507 -14.54 9.22 -11.66
N ARG A 508 -15.76 9.41 -11.12
CA ARG A 508 -16.42 10.71 -11.06
C ARG A 508 -15.62 11.74 -10.25
N GLY A 509 -15.22 11.40 -9.02
CA GLY A 509 -14.46 12.31 -8.15
C GLY A 509 -13.11 12.72 -8.76
N LEU A 510 -12.42 11.75 -9.37
CA LEU A 510 -11.20 11.95 -10.15
C LEU A 510 -11.42 12.94 -11.31
N GLN A 511 -12.45 12.71 -12.14
CA GLN A 511 -12.72 13.56 -13.31
C GLN A 511 -13.09 15.00 -12.93
N ILE A 512 -13.78 15.22 -11.81
CA ILE A 512 -14.07 16.55 -11.27
C ILE A 512 -12.78 17.27 -10.88
N ALA A 513 -11.88 16.61 -10.14
CA ALA A 513 -10.57 17.18 -9.78
C ALA A 513 -9.71 17.47 -11.02
N ALA A 514 -9.63 16.53 -11.96
CA ALA A 514 -8.90 16.69 -13.22
C ALA A 514 -9.42 17.87 -14.07
N LYS A 515 -10.73 18.14 -14.05
CA LYS A 515 -11.34 19.28 -14.73
C LYS A 515 -10.99 20.60 -14.06
N ALA A 516 -11.09 20.67 -12.73
CA ALA A 516 -10.73 21.88 -11.98
C ALA A 516 -9.25 22.25 -12.16
N ILE A 517 -8.35 21.25 -12.14
CA ILE A 517 -6.92 21.45 -12.40
C ILE A 517 -6.69 21.87 -13.85
N GLY A 518 -7.27 21.18 -14.85
CA GLY A 518 -7.14 21.56 -16.26
C GLY A 518 -7.57 23.01 -16.53
N GLN A 519 -8.75 23.40 -16.05
CA GLN A 519 -9.26 24.78 -16.15
C GLN A 519 -8.39 25.81 -15.39
N ARG A 520 -7.59 25.38 -14.41
CA ARG A 520 -6.61 26.22 -13.76
C ARG A 520 -5.35 26.36 -14.62
N VAL A 521 -4.87 25.28 -15.23
CA VAL A 521 -3.71 25.26 -16.13
C VAL A 521 -3.94 26.11 -17.39
N GLU A 522 -5.13 26.06 -17.99
CA GLU A 522 -5.46 26.85 -19.19
C GLU A 522 -5.33 28.38 -19.02
N LYS A 523 -5.36 28.86 -17.77
CA LYS A 523 -5.25 30.29 -17.45
C LYS A 523 -3.81 30.80 -17.33
N TYR A 524 -2.80 29.92 -17.38
CA TYR A 524 -1.39 30.37 -17.36
C TYR A 524 -1.02 30.98 -18.71
N PRO A 525 -0.40 32.19 -18.77
CA PRO A 525 -0.13 32.88 -20.03
C PRO A 525 0.78 32.12 -21.01
N TRP A 526 1.66 31.24 -20.52
CA TRP A 526 2.54 30.40 -21.34
C TRP A 526 1.86 29.12 -21.85
N TYR A 527 0.67 28.76 -21.35
CA TYR A 527 0.00 27.51 -21.74
C TYR A 527 -0.33 27.43 -23.25
N PRO A 528 -0.83 28.50 -23.92
CA PRO A 528 -1.07 28.48 -25.36
C PRO A 528 0.17 28.14 -26.22
N ASP A 529 1.38 28.42 -25.72
CA ASP A 529 2.64 28.16 -26.43
C ASP A 529 3.07 26.68 -26.39
N VAL A 530 2.52 25.90 -25.46
CA VAL A 530 2.86 24.47 -25.25
C VAL A 530 1.70 23.51 -25.51
N ALA A 531 0.50 24.02 -25.79
CA ALA A 531 -0.70 23.21 -25.99
C ALA A 531 -0.62 22.33 -27.25
N ALA A 532 -0.64 21.00 -27.08
CA ALA A 532 -0.47 20.04 -28.17
C ALA A 532 -1.76 19.79 -28.99
N LYS A 533 -2.93 20.14 -28.45
CA LYS A 533 -4.26 20.06 -29.10
C LYS A 533 -4.64 18.65 -29.60
N ILE A 534 -4.24 17.62 -28.85
CA ILE A 534 -4.56 16.21 -29.08
C ILE A 534 -6.02 15.93 -28.70
N ALA A 535 -6.80 15.42 -29.66
CA ALA A 535 -8.20 15.02 -29.45
C ALA A 535 -8.31 13.62 -28.81
N TYR A 536 -8.03 13.54 -27.51
CA TYR A 536 -8.15 12.29 -26.75
C TYR A 536 -9.58 11.74 -26.72
N LYS A 537 -9.68 10.40 -26.72
CA LYS A 537 -10.91 9.63 -26.59
C LYS A 537 -11.04 9.08 -25.17
N VAL A 538 -12.25 8.69 -24.78
CA VAL A 538 -12.53 7.99 -23.52
C VAL A 538 -13.30 6.71 -23.82
N VAL A 539 -12.90 5.62 -23.18
CA VAL A 539 -13.53 4.30 -23.28
C VAL A 539 -13.87 3.80 -21.88
N ALA A 540 -15.13 3.48 -21.63
CA ALA A 540 -15.55 2.86 -20.38
C ALA A 540 -14.93 1.45 -20.25
N LYS A 541 -14.33 1.17 -19.09
CA LYS A 541 -13.78 -0.15 -18.73
C LYS A 541 -14.37 -0.60 -17.42
N SER A 542 -14.93 -1.80 -17.40
CA SER A 542 -15.36 -2.45 -16.17
C SER A 542 -14.19 -3.18 -15.51
N PHE A 543 -14.08 -3.07 -14.18
CA PHE A 543 -13.04 -3.73 -13.39
C PHE A 543 -13.58 -4.08 -11.99
N THR A 544 -12.82 -4.86 -11.22
CA THR A 544 -13.23 -5.41 -9.92
C THR A 544 -12.17 -5.10 -8.87
N GLU A 545 -12.53 -4.45 -7.76
CA GLU A 545 -11.61 -4.14 -6.66
C GLU A 545 -12.26 -4.33 -5.28
N GLU A 546 -11.54 -4.94 -4.34
CA GLU A 546 -11.95 -5.05 -2.92
C GLU A 546 -11.98 -3.69 -2.22
N GLY A 547 -11.10 -2.78 -2.65
CA GLY A 547 -10.77 -1.56 -1.92
C GLY A 547 -9.70 -1.82 -0.86
N ASP A 548 -9.01 -0.76 -0.44
CA ASP A 548 -7.89 -0.87 0.47
C ASP A 548 -8.31 -1.04 1.95
N LEU A 549 -9.48 -0.55 2.36
CA LEU A 549 -9.86 -0.56 3.78
C LEU A 549 -10.27 -1.92 4.39
N PRO A 550 -10.89 -2.90 3.69
CA PRO A 550 -11.23 -4.21 4.25
C PRO A 550 -10.01 -4.95 4.82
N SER A 551 -8.85 -4.85 4.17
CA SER A 551 -7.56 -5.40 4.66
C SER A 551 -7.12 -4.85 6.03
N ARG A 552 -7.62 -3.67 6.43
CA ARG A 552 -7.29 -2.95 7.67
C ARG A 552 -8.36 -3.11 8.76
N MET A 553 -9.35 -3.97 8.53
CA MET A 553 -10.38 -4.38 9.49
C MET A 553 -9.98 -5.66 10.22
N SER A 554 -10.68 -6.05 11.29
CA SER A 554 -10.49 -7.39 11.86
C SER A 554 -10.97 -8.48 10.88
N PRO A 555 -10.45 -9.71 10.91
CA PRO A 555 -10.86 -10.78 9.98
C PRO A 555 -12.38 -11.04 9.97
N LYS A 556 -13.04 -10.90 11.13
CA LYS A 556 -14.50 -11.03 11.28
C LYS A 556 -15.28 -9.90 10.61
N GLU A 557 -14.73 -8.70 10.56
CA GLU A 557 -15.35 -7.54 9.92
C GLU A 557 -15.07 -7.51 8.42
N ARG A 558 -13.84 -7.84 7.98
CA ARG A 558 -13.44 -7.89 6.56
C ARG A 558 -14.43 -8.73 5.73
N ARG A 559 -14.86 -9.88 6.26
CA ARG A 559 -15.84 -10.80 5.63
C ARG A 559 -17.21 -10.21 5.27
N LYS A 560 -17.56 -9.01 5.74
CA LYS A 560 -18.79 -8.30 5.35
C LYS A 560 -18.64 -7.55 4.02
N TYR A 561 -17.41 -7.27 3.64
CA TYR A 561 -17.04 -6.41 2.53
C TYR A 561 -16.61 -7.30 1.36
N VAL A 562 -17.12 -7.02 0.16
CA VAL A 562 -16.91 -7.84 -1.04
C VAL A 562 -16.41 -6.98 -2.19
N PRO A 563 -15.67 -7.55 -3.17
CA PRO A 563 -15.19 -6.79 -4.31
C PRO A 563 -16.30 -6.06 -5.08
N MET A 564 -16.06 -4.78 -5.36
CA MET A 564 -16.95 -3.87 -6.07
C MET A 564 -16.77 -4.06 -7.57
N GLN A 565 -17.88 -4.17 -8.31
CA GLN A 565 -17.86 -3.99 -9.76
C GLN A 565 -17.89 -2.49 -10.07
N LEU A 566 -16.82 -1.99 -10.68
CA LEU A 566 -16.60 -0.57 -10.95
C LEU A 566 -16.50 -0.34 -12.46
N VAL A 567 -16.76 0.90 -12.87
CA VAL A 567 -16.53 1.39 -14.24
C VAL A 567 -15.64 2.62 -14.16
N GLY A 568 -14.57 2.62 -14.95
CA GLY A 568 -13.63 3.73 -15.10
C GLY A 568 -13.51 4.20 -16.55
N SER A 569 -12.98 5.40 -16.72
CA SER A 569 -12.97 6.15 -17.98
C SER A 569 -11.58 6.17 -18.62
N GLN A 570 -11.11 5.02 -19.13
CA GLN A 570 -9.80 4.92 -19.78
C GLN A 570 -9.63 5.95 -20.91
N VAL A 571 -8.55 6.73 -20.84
CA VAL A 571 -8.20 7.73 -21.86
C VAL A 571 -7.34 7.08 -22.94
N GLN A 572 -7.62 7.42 -24.19
CA GLN A 572 -6.94 6.90 -25.37
C GLN A 572 -6.56 8.01 -26.34
N LEU A 573 -5.47 7.81 -27.06
CA LEU A 573 -5.06 8.62 -28.21
C LEU A 573 -6.09 8.52 -29.35
N PRO A 574 -6.06 9.44 -30.35
CA PRO A 574 -6.95 9.37 -31.51
C PRO A 574 -6.89 8.04 -32.27
N ASP A 575 -5.74 7.37 -32.27
CA ASP A 575 -5.49 6.06 -32.88
C ASP A 575 -6.06 4.86 -32.07
N GLY A 576 -6.54 5.09 -30.84
CA GLY A 576 -7.09 4.05 -29.95
C GLY A 576 -6.07 3.46 -28.97
N THR A 577 -4.80 3.83 -29.05
CA THR A 577 -3.78 3.44 -28.07
C THR A 577 -4.11 4.05 -26.70
N PRO A 578 -3.98 3.32 -25.58
CA PRO A 578 -4.09 3.92 -24.25
C PRO A 578 -3.13 5.10 -24.04
N TYR A 579 -3.56 6.08 -23.25
CA TYR A 579 -2.71 7.21 -22.86
C TYR A 579 -1.60 6.76 -21.90
N ASP A 580 -0.37 7.21 -22.10
CA ASP A 580 0.72 7.11 -21.11
C ASP A 580 1.27 8.50 -20.77
N ASP A 581 1.87 8.62 -19.59
CA ASP A 581 2.45 9.86 -19.08
C ASP A 581 3.78 10.19 -19.79
N ASP A 582 3.93 11.47 -20.17
CA ASP A 582 5.02 11.97 -21.01
C ASP A 582 6.07 12.73 -20.19
N PRO A 583 7.27 12.17 -19.94
CA PRO A 583 8.33 12.81 -19.15
C PRO A 583 8.88 14.09 -19.78
N ASP A 584 8.71 14.27 -21.09
CA ASP A 584 9.13 15.48 -21.80
C ASP A 584 8.06 16.60 -21.70
N SER A 585 6.90 16.33 -21.09
CA SER A 585 5.85 17.34 -20.91
C SER A 585 6.29 18.48 -19.99
N PRO A 586 6.00 19.75 -20.35
CA PRO A 586 6.27 20.90 -19.49
C PRO A 586 5.38 20.96 -18.24
N ILE A 587 4.37 20.09 -18.11
CA ILE A 587 3.51 20.00 -16.93
C ILE A 587 3.79 18.66 -16.24
N VAL A 588 4.26 18.70 -15.00
CA VAL A 588 4.47 17.49 -14.19
C VAL A 588 3.55 17.47 -12.99
N ILE A 589 2.90 16.32 -12.78
CA ILE A 589 2.10 16.03 -11.61
C ILE A 589 2.96 15.26 -10.61
N LEU A 590 2.99 15.75 -9.36
CA LEU A 590 3.50 15.03 -8.21
C LEU A 590 2.35 14.48 -7.39
N GLY A 591 2.49 13.28 -6.84
CA GLY A 591 1.51 12.84 -5.85
C GLY A 591 1.68 11.46 -5.26
N ASP A 592 0.63 11.07 -4.55
CA ASP A 592 0.50 9.78 -3.88
C ASP A 592 -0.38 8.81 -4.68
N SER A 593 -0.91 7.78 -4.01
CA SER A 593 -1.78 6.76 -4.59
C SER A 593 -3.04 7.32 -5.27
N PHE A 594 -3.54 8.50 -4.90
CA PHE A 594 -4.64 9.17 -5.62
C PHE A 594 -4.29 9.44 -7.09
N THR A 595 -3.04 9.78 -7.36
CA THR A 595 -2.55 9.94 -8.74
C THR A 595 -2.31 8.61 -9.46
N GLY A 596 -2.15 7.52 -8.69
CA GLY A 596 -1.68 6.23 -9.19
C GLY A 596 -2.74 5.16 -9.40
N VAL A 597 -3.74 5.00 -8.53
CA VAL A 597 -4.60 3.79 -8.56
C VAL A 597 -5.37 3.65 -9.88
N TYR A 598 -6.02 4.71 -10.36
CA TYR A 598 -6.69 4.69 -11.68
C TYR A 598 -5.72 4.73 -12.86
N GLN A 599 -4.49 5.22 -12.68
CA GLN A 599 -3.49 5.27 -13.75
C GLN A 599 -2.81 3.93 -14.00
N ARG A 600 -2.48 3.19 -12.92
CA ARG A 600 -1.55 2.06 -12.97
C ARG A 600 -2.13 0.71 -12.54
N THR A 601 -3.11 0.68 -11.62
CA THR A 601 -3.59 -0.59 -11.03
C THR A 601 -5.01 -0.96 -11.42
N PHE A 602 -5.97 -0.05 -11.20
CA PHE A 602 -7.42 -0.24 -11.39
C PHE A 602 -7.81 -0.27 -12.89
N CYS A 603 -8.45 0.79 -13.40
CA CYS A 603 -8.90 0.91 -14.79
C CYS A 603 -7.74 0.96 -15.81
N ARG A 604 -6.58 1.48 -15.36
CA ARG A 604 -5.36 1.79 -16.13
C ARG A 604 -5.54 2.86 -17.21
N ASN A 605 -4.56 3.75 -17.31
CA ASN A 605 -4.59 4.89 -18.24
C ASN A 605 -5.85 5.78 -18.06
N ALA A 606 -6.42 5.77 -16.86
CA ALA A 606 -7.62 6.51 -16.44
C ALA A 606 -7.33 7.40 -15.22
N GLY A 607 -6.05 7.67 -14.95
CA GLY A 607 -5.61 8.46 -13.80
C GLY A 607 -5.95 9.95 -13.92
N ILE A 608 -5.68 10.69 -12.84
CA ILE A 608 -5.83 12.15 -12.85
C ILE A 608 -4.93 12.80 -13.92
N SER A 609 -3.75 12.25 -14.18
CA SER A 609 -2.86 12.69 -15.26
C SER A 609 -3.51 12.51 -16.63
N ALA A 610 -4.02 11.30 -16.93
CA ALA A 610 -4.74 10.99 -18.16
C ALA A 610 -5.96 11.91 -18.38
N HIS A 611 -6.74 12.19 -17.33
CA HIS A 611 -7.89 13.07 -17.43
C HIS A 611 -7.51 14.56 -17.52
N ILE A 612 -6.44 15.02 -16.87
CA ILE A 612 -5.88 16.37 -17.10
C ILE A 612 -5.41 16.47 -18.56
N ALA A 613 -4.67 15.49 -19.05
CA ALA A 613 -4.18 15.47 -20.43
C ALA A 613 -5.31 15.50 -21.46
N LYS A 614 -6.38 14.71 -21.22
CA LYS A 614 -7.63 14.76 -21.99
C LYS A 614 -8.25 16.16 -21.98
N ASN A 615 -8.38 16.79 -20.81
CA ASN A 615 -9.01 18.10 -20.67
C ASN A 615 -8.20 19.23 -21.33
N LEU A 616 -6.86 19.12 -21.31
CA LEU A 616 -5.93 20.06 -21.93
C LEU A 616 -5.67 19.77 -23.42
N GLY A 617 -5.98 18.57 -23.90
CA GLY A 617 -5.47 18.06 -25.18
C GLY A 617 -3.93 18.06 -25.25
N THR A 618 -3.25 17.92 -24.10
CA THR A 618 -1.78 18.06 -23.98
C THR A 618 -1.29 17.03 -22.97
N PRO A 619 -0.30 16.18 -23.28
CA PRO A 619 0.15 15.15 -22.36
C PRO A 619 0.81 15.78 -21.11
N VAL A 620 0.82 15.04 -20.01
CA VAL A 620 1.44 15.47 -18.75
C VAL A 620 2.37 14.38 -18.21
N ASP A 621 3.36 14.79 -17.44
CA ASP A 621 4.27 13.90 -16.71
C ASP A 621 3.67 13.54 -15.34
N LEU A 622 4.07 12.40 -14.77
CA LEU A 622 3.60 11.90 -13.48
C LEU A 622 4.70 11.22 -12.66
N VAL A 623 5.18 11.93 -11.65
CA VAL A 623 6.12 11.41 -10.65
C VAL A 623 5.39 11.14 -9.34
N MET A 624 5.09 9.87 -9.07
CA MET A 624 4.39 9.43 -7.85
C MET A 624 5.26 8.61 -6.90
N SER A 625 4.79 8.51 -5.67
CA SER A 625 5.27 7.59 -4.64
C SER A 625 4.07 7.09 -3.85
N TYR A 626 3.83 5.77 -3.76
CA TYR A 626 2.68 5.24 -3.02
C TYR A 626 2.74 5.75 -1.57
N GLY A 627 1.68 6.48 -1.17
CA GLY A 627 1.53 7.26 0.06
C GLY A 627 2.72 8.07 0.58
N GLY A 628 3.75 8.28 -0.24
CA GLY A 628 4.85 9.20 0.00
C GLY A 628 4.46 10.66 -0.25
N GLY A 629 3.19 11.04 -0.08
CA GLY A 629 2.62 12.33 -0.53
C GLY A 629 3.47 13.55 -0.16
N PRO A 630 3.91 13.70 1.11
CA PRO A 630 4.84 14.75 1.55
C PRO A 630 6.26 14.69 0.98
N ASN A 631 6.79 13.50 0.69
CA ASN A 631 8.20 13.26 0.36
C ASN A 631 8.44 12.92 -1.13
N VAL A 632 7.39 12.78 -1.96
CA VAL A 632 7.49 12.55 -3.41
C VAL A 632 8.26 13.66 -4.15
N ARG A 633 8.21 14.91 -3.69
CA ARG A 633 9.03 15.99 -4.25
C ARG A 633 10.54 15.74 -4.12
N LEU A 634 11.00 14.93 -3.16
CA LEU A 634 12.41 14.51 -3.09
C LEU A 634 12.77 13.60 -4.27
N LYS A 635 11.80 12.83 -4.80
CA LYS A 635 11.94 12.00 -6.02
C LYS A 635 12.15 12.92 -7.24
N LEU A 636 11.31 13.95 -7.39
CA LEU A 636 11.45 14.98 -8.43
C LEU A 636 12.79 15.74 -8.31
N MET A 637 13.12 16.27 -7.14
CA MET A 637 14.28 17.13 -6.94
C MET A 637 15.63 16.41 -7.09
N ARG A 638 15.67 15.07 -6.97
CA ARG A 638 16.83 14.24 -7.32
C ARG A 638 17.04 14.11 -8.82
N GLN A 639 15.98 14.28 -9.62
CA GLN A 639 16.02 14.28 -11.07
C GLN A 639 16.26 15.72 -11.57
N ALA A 640 17.41 16.29 -11.22
CA ALA A 640 17.70 17.71 -11.47
C ALA A 640 17.56 18.12 -12.95
N ASP A 641 17.98 17.25 -13.86
CA ASP A 641 17.86 17.43 -15.32
C ASP A 641 16.39 17.42 -15.79
N ALA A 642 15.51 16.67 -15.11
CA ALA A 642 14.09 16.56 -15.45
C ALA A 642 13.27 17.83 -15.13
N LEU A 643 13.88 18.85 -14.52
CA LEU A 643 13.24 20.14 -14.26
C LEU A 643 13.50 21.19 -15.34
N GLU A 644 14.48 21.02 -16.23
CA GLU A 644 14.91 22.08 -17.17
C GLU A 644 13.80 22.54 -18.12
N ASP A 645 12.98 21.61 -18.60
CA ASP A 645 11.91 21.89 -19.57
C ASP A 645 10.51 22.02 -18.93
N LYS A 646 10.41 21.86 -17.60
CA LYS A 646 9.13 22.06 -16.88
C LYS A 646 8.75 23.55 -16.81
N ARG A 647 7.44 23.80 -16.91
CA ARG A 647 6.75 25.08 -16.72
C ARG A 647 5.95 25.09 -15.42
N LEU A 648 5.35 23.96 -15.06
CA LEU A 648 4.44 23.83 -13.92
C LEU A 648 4.64 22.50 -13.19
N VAL A 649 4.72 22.57 -11.87
CA VAL A 649 4.62 21.42 -10.97
C VAL A 649 3.27 21.47 -10.25
N ILE A 650 2.45 20.44 -10.44
CA ILE A 650 1.15 20.29 -9.79
C ILE A 650 1.28 19.21 -8.71
N TRP A 651 1.23 19.58 -7.43
CA TRP A 651 1.38 18.64 -6.32
C TRP A 651 0.02 18.25 -5.74
N VAL A 652 -0.45 17.06 -6.14
CA VAL A 652 -1.72 16.45 -5.72
C VAL A 652 -1.47 15.43 -4.62
N MET A 653 -2.01 15.65 -3.43
CA MET A 653 -1.86 14.69 -2.33
C MET A 653 -3.09 14.67 -1.42
N ALA A 654 -3.33 13.54 -0.75
CA ALA A 654 -4.41 13.38 0.20
C ALA A 654 -4.22 14.32 1.41
N ALA A 655 -5.21 15.17 1.68
CA ALA A 655 -5.15 16.17 2.76
C ALA A 655 -5.02 15.54 4.16
N ARG A 656 -5.35 14.25 4.32
CA ARG A 656 -5.08 13.47 5.56
C ARG A 656 -3.60 13.52 5.97
N ASP A 657 -2.68 13.54 4.99
CA ASP A 657 -1.23 13.45 5.24
C ASP A 657 -0.62 14.82 5.61
N LEU A 658 -1.46 15.88 5.68
CA LEU A 658 -1.12 17.18 6.26
C LEU A 658 -1.14 17.17 7.80
N TYR A 659 -1.69 16.13 8.44
CA TYR A 659 -1.75 15.99 9.89
C TYR A 659 -1.09 14.70 10.36
N ASN A 660 -0.15 14.81 11.30
CA ASN A 660 0.55 13.71 11.94
C ASN A 660 1.05 12.66 10.92
N TYR A 661 1.66 13.13 9.83
CA TYR A 661 2.30 12.25 8.85
C TYR A 661 3.34 11.38 9.55
N TRP A 662 3.44 10.13 9.13
CA TRP A 662 4.20 9.11 9.85
C TRP A 662 5.71 9.38 9.81
N GLU A 663 6.28 9.80 8.68
CA GLU A 663 7.61 10.44 8.62
C GLU A 663 7.53 11.95 8.92
N ASP A 664 8.70 12.56 9.07
CA ASP A 664 8.81 14.02 9.03
C ASP A 664 8.76 14.54 7.58
N TRP A 665 8.15 15.71 7.43
CA TRP A 665 8.25 16.56 6.26
C TRP A 665 9.66 17.13 6.17
N LYS A 666 10.52 16.48 5.37
CA LYS A 666 11.92 16.87 5.21
C LYS A 666 12.02 18.14 4.37
N LEU A 667 12.84 19.10 4.78
CA LEU A 667 13.23 20.23 3.92
C LEU A 667 14.08 19.75 2.73
N LEU A 668 14.10 20.52 1.64
CA LEU A 668 14.95 20.30 0.48
C LEU A 668 16.41 20.64 0.79
N ILE A 669 16.64 21.62 1.66
CA ILE A 669 17.98 22.09 2.04
C ILE A 669 18.47 21.40 3.33
N LYS A 670 19.65 20.79 3.24
CA LYS A 670 20.56 20.51 4.36
C LYS A 670 21.96 20.97 3.99
#